data_AF-A0A3A1Y8Z7-F1
#
_entry.id   AF-A0A3A1Y8Z7-F1
#
_cell.length_a   1.000
_cell.length_b   1.000
_cell.length_c   1.000
_cell.angle_alpha   90.00
_cell.angle_beta   90.00
_cell.angle_gamma   90.00
#
_symmetry.space_group_name_H-M   'P 1'
#
loop_
_entity.id
_entity.type
_entity.pdbx_description
1 polymer ?
#
loop_
_entity_poly.entity_id
_entity_poly.type
_entity_poly.pdbx_seq_one_letter_code
_entity_poly.pdbx_strand_id
1 'polypeptide(L)'
;MINHIFSSFSIEKLDKANISIEDDKLFSTEYQDIYYQNDFPIEESTYTYLWKSNLIQTISQKIFSNVQESAPSFNGVLKSLEIGFGSGLNMQVTLAGITAFRKLQEHLTKLDSEHIYAQALDITLTSERVKSQVERIFRSPKFEVFYQHNTRFSQFLKTNFNYTNSLKRLNNYFKLDIKSLSKSLFTDKYINSFVEELAPWYGDFFINRIIEDINVLVKSEVFKSNLADLISAVKQKFIYQYVSIEKYPIDVNSLEILHKKFFIRDLSEDCLTFYFLSLYSLLKEALTRNVSFPTIEKDDPALNSYLNSQEFNDKFHTTQTIKDIKQLRQKILSNIQSLDSFYLNLCQSAFVIELTCSILEELIQDLEEVKAEILCKLNKVADRLIDKSDISESSSFVITSGQDLVNIYYDSVEKVFAEYALSLGQSSFDLILLDGFDPAKNRDLWNSNLYAGLGFFAKDQAHLTTFTASNLVKRGLTAVGFQTYKASGFNKGTIIQAKFSRKEMLLDFLNDFYTAWDFPKRKALDSLAYDFSLEQANSFLAEKFPYYNGKFKNSFIGRVNQSLVNKLYQIKTNTYLPAKVFPYRKVSDEKINSLVNGRGKCEVLGSGISGISTINYLKDLQIDFILTDSFSKNKGSINPIGLVYPQLVDDSSELNNLHIRAFLYNKAVFAELGDVAKPSEILLKKKSKVIPNYDWQFVDNLSNKFYKIQGYKFYVNRFIHQYQQLNKLILQYDLHMQDKANYQAVKENILVRYFCTGAGIKEELQLDQIGFSSGKVSYIILEDLRKVLEKFFTEVDLKQSVIANLTKIESYCGKGYYTFGEVILENEISPRMPNNDIRSKKEVVLFGATHHNGKLATEIGDKISDNLVNIQNFVSDLTEVFNLNLEDSAKKQLESELLNKINSYQEDTIFGTRVNIRDRYPILGQKYDLVQYNQVLSSFKHHKYTSEFKHEEVKFDIIPDNFYLGGLGSRGLNLAPLLAINLINASLGLSLSLPDHIVEKSNAYRIHLPNLLKGNK
;
A
#
# COMPACT_ATOMS: atom_id res chain seq x y z
N MET A 1 18.15 -4.39 -11.58
CA MET A 1 17.32 -3.27 -11.09
C MET A 1 17.24 -3.21 -9.57
N ILE A 2 16.70 -4.24 -8.87
CA ILE A 2 16.55 -4.23 -7.40
C ILE A 2 17.88 -3.97 -6.68
N ASN A 3 18.94 -4.72 -7.00
CA ASN A 3 20.27 -4.49 -6.40
C ASN A 3 20.82 -3.07 -6.67
N HIS A 4 20.44 -2.45 -7.79
CA HIS A 4 20.85 -1.09 -8.15
C HIS A 4 20.02 0.01 -7.46
N ILE A 5 18.79 -0.32 -7.03
CA ILE A 5 17.94 0.56 -6.21
C ILE A 5 18.49 0.62 -4.78
N PHE A 6 18.89 -0.52 -4.24
CA PHE A 6 19.29 -0.63 -2.83
C PHE A 6 20.78 -0.40 -2.57
N SER A 7 21.63 -0.31 -3.59
CA SER A 7 23.07 -0.03 -3.43
C SER A 7 23.39 1.33 -2.80
N SER A 8 22.41 2.25 -2.73
CA SER A 8 22.53 3.55 -2.06
C SER A 8 21.87 3.61 -0.67
N PHE A 9 21.28 2.49 -0.21
CA PHE A 9 20.57 2.42 1.06
C PHE A 9 21.57 1.99 2.16
N SER A 10 21.86 2.86 3.14
CA SER A 10 22.71 2.53 4.28
C SER A 10 21.89 1.96 5.44
N ILE A 11 22.47 0.99 6.15
CA ILE A 11 21.84 0.24 7.26
C ILE A 11 21.73 1.08 8.55
N GLU A 12 22.31 2.27 8.59
CA GLU A 12 22.55 3.09 9.79
C GLU A 12 21.30 3.79 10.40
N LYS A 13 20.07 3.29 10.23
CA LYS A 13 18.85 4.05 10.61
C LYS A 13 17.74 3.29 11.36
N LEU A 14 18.05 2.34 12.25
CA LEU A 14 17.03 1.64 13.05
C LEU A 14 17.47 1.42 14.51
N ASP A 15 16.60 1.76 15.47
CA ASP A 15 16.63 1.31 16.88
C ASP A 15 15.22 1.45 17.51
N LYS A 16 14.75 0.61 18.47
CA LYS A 16 15.44 -0.25 19.46
C LYS A 16 14.88 -1.68 19.58
N ALA A 17 15.73 -2.68 19.33
CA ALA A 17 15.84 -3.92 20.11
C ALA A 17 17.24 -3.90 20.77
N ASN A 18 17.62 -4.85 21.65
CA ASN A 18 18.99 -4.88 22.23
C ASN A 18 20.02 -5.40 21.19
N ILE A 19 20.03 -4.75 20.03
CA ILE A 19 20.82 -5.03 18.84
C ILE A 19 21.89 -3.94 18.77
N SER A 20 23.16 -4.34 18.76
CA SER A 20 24.28 -3.46 18.53
C SER A 20 24.67 -3.52 17.05
N ILE A 21 25.25 -2.43 16.55
CA ILE A 21 26.02 -2.48 15.32
C ILE A 21 27.46 -2.81 15.72
N GLU A 22 27.92 -4.02 15.41
CA GLU A 22 29.29 -4.48 15.65
C GLU A 22 29.94 -4.80 14.30
N ASP A 23 31.04 -4.14 13.96
CA ASP A 23 31.72 -4.27 12.65
C ASP A 23 30.75 -4.16 11.45
N ASP A 24 29.89 -3.12 11.45
CA ASP A 24 28.81 -2.88 10.46
C ASP A 24 27.70 -3.96 10.38
N LYS A 25 27.54 -4.77 11.43
CA LYS A 25 26.54 -5.86 11.48
C LYS A 25 25.49 -5.64 12.55
N LEU A 26 24.25 -5.97 12.21
CA LEU A 26 23.15 -6.07 13.18
C LEU A 26 23.33 -7.34 14.02
N PHE A 27 23.86 -7.16 15.23
CA PHE A 27 24.14 -8.23 16.18
C PHE A 27 23.22 -8.13 17.39
N SER A 28 22.57 -9.24 17.77
CA SER A 28 21.87 -9.30 19.05
C SER A 28 22.80 -9.84 20.13
N THR A 29 23.05 -9.00 21.13
CA THR A 29 23.79 -9.42 22.33
C THR A 29 23.01 -10.45 23.15
N GLU A 30 21.67 -10.35 23.17
CA GLU A 30 20.76 -11.26 23.88
C GLU A 30 20.80 -12.68 23.30
N TYR A 31 20.70 -12.81 21.98
CA TYR A 31 20.68 -14.12 21.31
C TYR A 31 22.06 -14.57 20.83
N GLN A 32 23.08 -13.71 20.94
CA GLN A 32 24.44 -13.97 20.42
C GLN A 32 24.42 -14.40 18.95
N ASP A 33 23.70 -13.64 18.12
CA ASP A 33 23.43 -13.99 16.74
C ASP A 33 23.44 -12.76 15.83
N ILE A 34 23.85 -12.98 14.58
CA ILE A 34 23.86 -11.93 13.55
C ILE A 34 22.58 -12.08 12.73
N TYR A 35 21.87 -10.97 12.54
CA TYR A 35 20.55 -11.01 11.88
C TYR A 35 20.64 -11.25 10.36
N TYR A 36 21.67 -10.73 9.69
CA TYR A 36 21.94 -10.95 8.26
C TYR A 36 23.39 -11.36 7.99
N GLN A 37 23.66 -12.11 6.92
CA GLN A 37 25.02 -12.55 6.63
C GLN A 37 25.94 -11.42 6.13
N ASN A 38 27.16 -11.41 6.70
CA ASN A 38 28.37 -10.59 6.53
C ASN A 38 28.45 -9.47 5.47
N ASP A 39 28.01 -9.66 4.23
CA ASP A 39 28.39 -8.76 3.11
C ASP A 39 27.21 -8.30 2.23
N PHE A 40 26.02 -8.93 2.33
CA PHE A 40 24.95 -8.76 1.33
C PHE A 40 23.52 -8.93 1.89
N PRO A 41 23.11 -8.15 2.91
CA PRO A 41 21.81 -8.31 3.58
C PRO A 41 20.61 -8.05 2.65
N ILE A 42 20.76 -7.10 1.73
CA ILE A 42 19.74 -6.79 0.71
C ILE A 42 19.61 -7.96 -0.24
N GLU A 43 20.71 -8.51 -0.74
CA GLU A 43 20.71 -9.61 -1.69
C GLU A 43 20.18 -10.89 -1.03
N GLU A 44 20.56 -11.16 0.22
CA GLU A 44 20.02 -12.27 1.02
C GLU A 44 18.50 -12.14 1.18
N SER A 45 18.03 -10.95 1.57
CA SER A 45 16.59 -10.66 1.76
C SER A 45 15.83 -10.78 0.44
N THR A 46 16.38 -10.21 -0.63
CA THR A 46 15.78 -10.28 -1.98
C THR A 46 15.74 -11.72 -2.45
N TYR A 47 16.82 -12.47 -2.28
CA TYR A 47 16.89 -13.87 -2.66
C TYR A 47 15.88 -14.72 -1.89
N THR A 48 15.83 -14.59 -0.57
CA THR A 48 15.01 -15.46 0.31
C THR A 48 13.53 -15.10 0.28
N TYR A 49 13.21 -13.81 0.36
CA TYR A 49 11.85 -13.32 0.62
C TYR A 49 11.12 -12.78 -0.61
N LEU A 50 11.83 -12.39 -1.68
CA LEU A 50 11.21 -11.97 -2.94
C LEU A 50 11.33 -13.07 -4.01
N TRP A 51 12.55 -13.53 -4.30
CA TRP A 51 12.78 -14.51 -5.37
C TRP A 51 12.32 -15.91 -4.97
N LYS A 52 12.70 -16.39 -3.79
CA LYS A 52 12.33 -17.73 -3.31
C LYS A 52 10.95 -17.79 -2.65
N SER A 53 10.25 -16.69 -2.40
CA SER A 53 8.88 -16.78 -1.87
C SER A 53 7.85 -17.21 -2.92
N ASN A 54 8.22 -17.31 -4.20
CA ASN A 54 7.30 -17.40 -5.34
C ASN A 54 6.26 -16.25 -5.33
N LEU A 55 6.60 -15.12 -4.71
CA LEU A 55 5.73 -13.96 -4.59
C LEU A 55 5.31 -13.41 -5.95
N ILE A 56 6.30 -13.08 -6.78
CA ILE A 56 6.06 -12.53 -8.12
C ILE A 56 5.31 -13.55 -8.98
N GLN A 57 5.56 -14.85 -8.81
CA GLN A 57 4.79 -15.92 -9.48
C GLN A 57 3.34 -15.96 -9.01
N THR A 58 3.09 -15.86 -7.71
CA THR A 58 1.73 -15.85 -7.13
C THR A 58 0.95 -14.61 -7.58
N ILE A 59 1.59 -13.44 -7.60
CA ILE A 59 1.05 -12.20 -8.16
C ILE A 59 0.73 -12.39 -9.65
N SER A 60 1.69 -12.90 -10.42
CA SER A 60 1.54 -13.11 -11.85
C SER A 60 0.42 -14.10 -12.15
N GLN A 61 0.37 -15.27 -11.51
CA GLN A 61 -0.68 -16.27 -11.71
C GLN A 61 -2.06 -15.71 -11.39
N LYS A 62 -2.18 -14.93 -10.31
CA LYS A 62 -3.43 -14.24 -9.95
C LYS A 62 -3.81 -13.20 -11.01
N ILE A 63 -2.87 -12.37 -11.45
CA ILE A 63 -3.12 -11.36 -12.48
C ILE A 63 -3.43 -11.98 -13.85
N PHE A 64 -2.72 -13.02 -14.28
CA PHE A 64 -2.89 -13.70 -15.58
C PHE A 64 -4.08 -14.66 -15.62
N SER A 65 -4.60 -15.10 -14.49
CA SER A 65 -5.90 -15.77 -14.45
C SER A 65 -7.03 -14.86 -14.99
N ASN A 66 -6.81 -13.55 -15.15
CA ASN A 66 -7.72 -12.63 -15.84
C ASN A 66 -7.71 -12.74 -17.38
N VAL A 67 -6.76 -13.45 -18.00
CA VAL A 67 -6.61 -13.53 -19.47
C VAL A 67 -7.31 -14.76 -20.08
N GLN A 68 -7.76 -15.71 -19.26
CA GLN A 68 -8.64 -16.79 -19.70
C GLN A 68 -10.09 -16.44 -19.34
N GLU A 69 -10.96 -16.31 -20.35
CA GLU A 69 -12.40 -15.97 -20.20
C GLU A 69 -13.17 -16.89 -19.22
N SER A 70 -12.59 -18.01 -18.79
CA SER A 70 -13.20 -19.00 -17.91
C SER A 70 -12.63 -19.10 -16.49
N ALA A 71 -11.62 -18.30 -16.11
CA ALA A 71 -11.05 -18.31 -14.76
C ALA A 71 -11.53 -17.09 -13.95
N PRO A 72 -11.84 -17.24 -12.64
CA PRO A 72 -12.33 -16.13 -11.83
C PRO A 72 -11.26 -15.05 -11.74
N SER A 73 -11.60 -13.85 -12.20
CA SER A 73 -10.69 -12.72 -12.24
C SER A 73 -10.15 -12.39 -10.85
N PHE A 74 -8.82 -12.28 -10.67
CA PHE A 74 -8.24 -11.76 -9.44
C PHE A 74 -8.49 -10.24 -9.35
N ASN A 75 -9.58 -9.89 -8.68
CA ASN A 75 -10.00 -8.52 -8.38
C ASN A 75 -9.67 -8.11 -6.92
N GLY A 76 -8.72 -8.77 -6.25
CA GLY A 76 -8.55 -8.71 -4.79
C GLY A 76 -7.28 -8.01 -4.30
N VAL A 77 -7.27 -7.67 -3.01
CA VAL A 77 -6.09 -7.15 -2.29
C VAL A 77 -5.10 -8.29 -2.00
N LEU A 78 -3.83 -8.09 -2.38
CA LEU A 78 -2.73 -8.96 -1.96
C LEU A 78 -2.27 -8.57 -0.56
N LYS A 79 -2.21 -9.53 0.37
CA LYS A 79 -1.71 -9.29 1.73
C LYS A 79 -0.50 -10.17 2.02
N SER A 80 0.54 -9.54 2.57
CA SER A 80 1.73 -10.21 3.12
C SER A 80 1.81 -10.01 4.62
N LEU A 81 2.29 -11.01 5.34
CA LEU A 81 2.63 -10.94 6.77
C LEU A 81 4.13 -11.14 6.91
N GLU A 82 4.83 -10.16 7.46
CA GLU A 82 6.21 -10.32 7.91
C GLU A 82 6.26 -10.51 9.42
N ILE A 83 7.11 -11.43 9.86
CA ILE A 83 7.44 -11.65 11.25
C ILE A 83 8.95 -11.54 11.38
N GLY A 84 9.44 -10.74 12.31
CA GLY A 84 10.88 -10.54 12.52
C GLY A 84 11.14 -9.47 13.58
N PHE A 85 12.40 -9.07 13.74
CA PHE A 85 12.84 -8.12 14.78
C PHE A 85 12.80 -6.65 14.34
N GLY A 86 12.06 -6.35 13.26
CA GLY A 86 11.74 -4.97 12.90
C GLY A 86 12.80 -4.24 12.06
N SER A 87 13.70 -4.96 11.37
CA SER A 87 14.58 -4.33 10.37
C SER A 87 13.78 -3.68 9.23
N GLY A 88 12.58 -4.21 8.94
CA GLY A 88 11.74 -3.79 7.83
C GLY A 88 12.33 -4.05 6.45
N LEU A 89 13.52 -4.65 6.36
CA LEU A 89 14.26 -4.83 5.12
C LEU A 89 13.55 -5.81 4.18
N ASN A 90 13.02 -6.93 4.71
CA ASN A 90 12.30 -7.91 3.89
C ASN A 90 11.05 -7.29 3.27
N MET A 91 10.30 -6.48 4.04
CA MET A 91 9.16 -5.70 3.58
C MET A 91 9.57 -4.67 2.53
N GLN A 92 10.62 -3.89 2.76
CA GLN A 92 11.09 -2.86 1.82
C GLN A 92 11.50 -3.49 0.48
N VAL A 93 12.29 -4.56 0.52
CA VAL A 93 12.69 -5.32 -0.67
C VAL A 93 11.49 -5.92 -1.39
N THR A 94 10.52 -6.44 -0.64
CA THR A 94 9.26 -6.97 -1.18
C THR A 94 8.44 -5.89 -1.88
N LEU A 95 8.25 -4.73 -1.23
CA LEU A 95 7.52 -3.59 -1.77
C LEU A 95 8.19 -3.02 -3.02
N ALA A 96 9.53 -2.92 -3.00
CA ALA A 96 10.32 -2.51 -4.15
C ALA A 96 10.16 -3.48 -5.32
N GLY A 97 10.23 -4.79 -5.06
CA GLY A 97 10.02 -5.84 -6.06
C GLY A 97 8.62 -5.79 -6.69
N ILE A 98 7.58 -5.61 -5.88
CA ILE A 98 6.20 -5.50 -6.36
C ILE A 98 5.98 -4.21 -7.17
N THR A 99 6.50 -3.07 -6.68
CA THR A 99 6.39 -1.78 -7.37
C THR A 99 7.08 -1.83 -8.73
N ALA A 100 8.31 -2.33 -8.75
CA ALA A 100 9.08 -2.62 -9.96
C ALA A 100 8.27 -3.44 -10.96
N PHE A 101 7.70 -4.56 -10.50
CA PHE A 101 6.90 -5.44 -11.33
C PHE A 101 5.67 -4.73 -11.93
N ARG A 102 4.89 -4.00 -11.12
CA ARG A 102 3.70 -3.27 -11.58
C ARG A 102 4.04 -2.22 -12.64
N LYS A 103 5.12 -1.47 -12.42
CA LYS A 103 5.52 -0.39 -13.33
C LYS A 103 6.05 -0.93 -14.64
N LEU A 104 6.89 -1.96 -14.58
CA LEU A 104 7.35 -2.65 -15.79
C LEU A 104 6.16 -3.22 -16.57
N GLN A 105 5.18 -3.81 -15.87
CA GLN A 105 3.94 -4.28 -16.48
C GLN A 105 3.17 -3.14 -17.15
N GLU A 106 2.95 -2.00 -16.46
CA GLU A 106 2.25 -0.83 -17.00
C GLU A 106 2.90 -0.30 -18.30
N HIS A 107 4.23 -0.17 -18.31
CA HIS A 107 4.97 0.29 -19.50
C HIS A 107 4.90 -0.71 -20.64
N LEU A 108 5.12 -2.00 -20.35
CA LEU A 108 4.93 -3.04 -21.35
C LEU A 108 3.51 -3.00 -21.92
N THR A 109 2.47 -2.79 -21.09
CA THR A 109 1.09 -2.69 -21.56
C THR A 109 0.81 -1.46 -22.43
N LYS A 110 1.53 -0.34 -22.22
CA LYS A 110 1.45 0.88 -23.06
C LYS A 110 2.09 0.73 -24.44
N LEU A 111 3.01 -0.23 -24.62
CA LEU A 111 3.49 -0.63 -25.95
C LEU A 111 2.33 -1.28 -26.72
N ASP A 112 1.66 -0.50 -27.56
CA ASP A 112 0.66 -0.96 -28.51
C ASP A 112 1.26 -1.11 -29.92
N SER A 113 0.53 -1.80 -30.79
CA SER A 113 0.97 -2.05 -32.16
C SER A 113 1.04 -0.77 -32.99
N GLU A 114 0.27 0.28 -32.67
CA GLU A 114 0.20 1.52 -33.44
C GLU A 114 1.40 2.43 -33.18
N HIS A 115 1.84 2.55 -31.92
CA HIS A 115 3.02 3.31 -31.50
C HIS A 115 4.29 2.66 -32.05
N ILE A 116 4.42 1.34 -31.90
CA ILE A 116 5.54 0.57 -32.44
C ILE A 116 5.55 0.67 -33.98
N TYR A 117 4.38 0.58 -34.62
CA TYR A 117 4.25 0.79 -36.06
C TYR A 117 4.70 2.19 -36.51
N ALA A 118 4.29 3.24 -35.79
CA ALA A 118 4.66 4.62 -36.12
C ALA A 118 6.16 4.86 -36.01
N GLN A 119 6.80 4.38 -34.92
CA GLN A 119 8.25 4.42 -34.77
C GLN A 119 8.96 3.62 -35.88
N ALA A 120 8.44 2.43 -36.21
CA ALA A 120 9.06 1.59 -37.24
C ALA A 120 8.97 2.20 -38.65
N LEU A 121 7.86 2.86 -38.96
CA LEU A 121 7.67 3.59 -40.21
C LEU A 121 8.61 4.79 -40.31
N ASP A 122 8.76 5.57 -39.24
CA ASP A 122 9.66 6.72 -39.18
C ASP A 122 11.13 6.28 -39.35
N ILE A 123 11.54 5.23 -38.63
CA ILE A 123 12.86 4.61 -38.75
C ILE A 123 13.13 4.12 -40.17
N THR A 124 12.17 3.46 -40.82
CA THR A 124 12.32 2.97 -42.20
C THR A 124 12.60 4.09 -43.18
N LEU A 125 11.87 5.20 -43.04
CA LEU A 125 11.93 6.32 -43.97
C LEU A 125 13.18 7.21 -43.77
N THR A 126 13.73 7.23 -42.56
CA THR A 126 14.77 8.19 -42.17
C THR A 126 16.13 7.56 -41.85
N SER A 127 16.25 6.23 -41.78
CA SER A 127 17.50 5.57 -41.38
C SER A 127 18.60 5.65 -42.44
N GLU A 128 19.46 6.66 -42.31
CA GLU A 128 20.74 6.73 -43.02
C GLU A 128 21.62 5.50 -42.74
N ARG A 129 21.42 4.81 -41.61
CA ARG A 129 22.17 3.62 -41.21
C ARG A 129 21.80 2.40 -42.06
N VAL A 130 20.52 2.17 -42.32
CA VAL A 130 20.06 1.11 -43.23
C VAL A 130 20.52 1.41 -44.65
N LYS A 131 20.29 2.65 -45.12
CA LYS A 131 20.73 3.10 -46.44
C LYS A 131 22.24 2.96 -46.63
N SER A 132 23.04 3.43 -45.67
CA SER A 132 24.51 3.31 -45.68
C SER A 132 25.01 1.87 -45.65
N GLN A 133 24.34 0.96 -44.93
CA GLN A 133 24.73 -0.46 -44.91
C GLN A 133 24.45 -1.15 -46.25
N VAL A 134 23.31 -0.87 -46.88
CA VAL A 134 22.98 -1.38 -48.22
C VAL A 134 23.95 -0.78 -49.25
N GLU A 135 24.16 0.53 -49.23
CA GLU A 135 25.15 1.23 -50.08
C GLU A 135 26.56 0.66 -49.94
N ARG A 136 27.01 0.37 -48.71
CA ARG A 136 28.34 -0.23 -48.45
C ARG A 136 28.48 -1.67 -48.94
N ILE A 137 27.38 -2.41 -49.10
CA ILE A 137 27.41 -3.77 -49.66
C ILE A 137 27.61 -3.68 -51.18
N PHE A 138 26.89 -2.76 -51.85
CA PHE A 138 27.05 -2.49 -53.28
C PHE A 138 28.37 -1.77 -53.64
N ARG A 139 28.89 -0.95 -52.72
CA ARG A 139 30.20 -0.27 -52.83
C ARG A 139 31.35 -1.00 -52.12
N SER A 140 31.10 -2.23 -51.64
CA SER A 140 32.10 -3.01 -50.89
C SER A 140 33.29 -3.31 -51.80
N PRO A 141 34.55 -3.16 -51.33
CA PRO A 141 35.72 -3.53 -52.12
C PRO A 141 35.66 -4.98 -52.60
N LYS A 142 34.90 -5.89 -51.97
CA LYS A 142 34.74 -7.26 -52.49
C LYS A 142 34.02 -7.36 -53.83
N PHE A 143 33.20 -6.38 -54.18
CA PHE A 143 32.52 -6.29 -55.48
C PHE A 143 33.50 -5.87 -56.58
N GLU A 144 34.48 -5.01 -56.28
CA GLU A 144 35.59 -4.66 -57.18
C GLU A 144 36.78 -5.66 -57.11
N VAL A 145 37.00 -6.32 -55.97
CA VAL A 145 38.17 -7.19 -55.68
C VAL A 145 38.00 -8.62 -56.19
N PHE A 146 36.85 -9.00 -56.77
CA PHE A 146 36.81 -10.19 -57.63
C PHE A 146 37.70 -10.06 -58.87
N TYR A 147 38.19 -8.84 -59.17
CA TYR A 147 39.12 -8.61 -60.25
C TYR A 147 40.59 -8.94 -59.94
N GLN A 148 41.09 -8.91 -58.68
CA GLN A 148 42.43 -9.44 -58.29
C GLN A 148 42.79 -9.18 -56.80
N HIS A 149 42.83 -10.25 -55.98
CA HIS A 149 43.63 -10.49 -54.74
C HIS A 149 43.78 -9.45 -53.57
N ASN A 150 43.09 -9.74 -52.45
CA ASN A 150 43.55 -9.80 -51.02
C ASN A 150 43.56 -8.61 -50.00
N THR A 151 43.34 -9.00 -48.71
CA THR A 151 43.70 -8.52 -47.34
C THR A 151 43.16 -7.25 -46.61
N ARG A 152 42.69 -6.17 -47.24
CA ARG A 152 42.38 -4.90 -46.49
C ARG A 152 41.08 -4.87 -45.65
N PHE A 153 40.09 -5.70 -45.96
CA PHE A 153 38.80 -5.78 -45.22
C PHE A 153 38.99 -6.18 -43.74
N SER A 154 40.12 -6.83 -43.42
CA SER A 154 40.48 -7.25 -42.06
C SER A 154 40.92 -6.08 -41.16
N GLN A 155 41.42 -4.97 -41.74
CA GLN A 155 41.91 -3.82 -40.97
C GLN A 155 40.83 -2.77 -40.69
N PHE A 156 39.84 -2.61 -41.58
CA PHE A 156 38.76 -1.62 -41.41
C PHE A 156 37.73 -2.01 -40.33
N LEU A 157 37.54 -3.31 -40.09
CA LEU A 157 36.65 -3.82 -39.03
C LEU A 157 37.16 -3.56 -37.60
N LYS A 158 38.45 -3.19 -37.45
CA LYS A 158 39.10 -3.09 -36.14
C LYS A 158 38.88 -1.77 -35.41
N THR A 159 38.47 -0.69 -36.07
CA THR A 159 38.70 0.66 -35.51
C THR A 159 37.47 1.49 -35.11
N ASN A 160 36.25 1.20 -35.55
CA ASN A 160 35.27 2.30 -35.71
C ASN A 160 33.86 2.21 -35.12
N PHE A 161 33.60 1.57 -33.96
CA PHE A 161 32.29 1.80 -33.30
C PHE A 161 32.41 1.64 -31.77
N ASN A 162 31.82 2.52 -30.96
CA ASN A 162 31.84 2.47 -29.48
C ASN A 162 30.43 2.51 -28.87
N TYR A 163 30.28 2.08 -27.61
CA TYR A 163 29.03 1.77 -26.84
C TYR A 163 28.12 0.64 -27.38
N THR A 164 28.68 -0.09 -28.34
CA THR A 164 27.98 -0.82 -29.39
C THR A 164 27.93 -2.33 -29.16
N ASN A 165 28.26 -2.88 -27.98
CA ASN A 165 28.67 -4.28 -27.90
C ASN A 165 27.56 -5.32 -28.17
N SER A 166 26.34 -5.12 -27.67
CA SER A 166 25.22 -6.05 -27.89
C SER A 166 24.64 -5.91 -29.30
N LEU A 167 24.44 -4.67 -29.71
CA LEU A 167 24.01 -4.23 -31.04
C LEU A 167 25.01 -4.60 -32.15
N LYS A 168 26.32 -4.51 -31.90
CA LYS A 168 27.37 -4.99 -32.81
C LYS A 168 27.37 -6.50 -32.94
N ARG A 169 27.12 -7.24 -31.85
CA ARG A 169 27.10 -8.71 -31.90
C ARG A 169 25.91 -9.19 -32.71
N LEU A 170 24.75 -8.56 -32.53
CA LEU A 170 23.56 -8.75 -33.38
C LEU A 170 23.92 -8.46 -34.84
N ASN A 171 24.40 -7.24 -35.13
CA ASN A 171 24.85 -6.84 -36.48
C ASN A 171 25.94 -7.77 -37.07
N ASN A 172 26.85 -8.30 -36.26
CA ASN A 172 27.91 -9.22 -36.71
C ASN A 172 27.36 -10.61 -37.04
N TYR A 173 26.34 -11.09 -36.32
CA TYR A 173 25.65 -12.34 -36.65
C TYR A 173 24.97 -12.24 -38.02
N PHE A 174 24.25 -11.14 -38.28
CA PHE A 174 23.69 -10.87 -39.62
C PHE A 174 24.76 -10.76 -40.71
N LYS A 175 25.89 -10.10 -40.43
CA LYS A 175 27.03 -10.04 -41.37
C LYS A 175 27.54 -11.43 -41.76
N LEU A 176 27.41 -12.44 -40.91
CA LEU A 176 27.81 -13.82 -41.23
C LEU A 176 26.81 -14.50 -42.17
N ASP A 177 25.49 -14.33 -41.95
CA ASP A 177 24.44 -14.81 -42.86
C ASP A 177 24.55 -14.15 -44.25
N ILE A 178 24.75 -12.83 -44.29
CA ILE A 178 25.00 -12.04 -45.52
C ILE A 178 26.25 -12.55 -46.25
N LYS A 179 27.33 -12.84 -45.50
CA LYS A 179 28.60 -13.34 -46.05
C LYS A 179 28.47 -14.76 -46.62
N SER A 180 27.61 -15.58 -46.04
CA SER A 180 27.32 -16.93 -46.53
C SER A 180 26.55 -16.90 -47.86
N LEU A 181 25.49 -16.09 -47.93
CA LEU A 181 24.68 -16.01 -49.15
C LEU A 181 25.36 -15.25 -50.29
N SER A 182 26.08 -14.16 -49.98
CA SER A 182 26.90 -13.45 -50.98
C SER A 182 27.96 -14.36 -51.60
N LYS A 183 28.57 -15.27 -50.82
CA LYS A 183 29.52 -16.26 -51.32
C LYS A 183 28.85 -17.29 -52.24
N SER A 184 27.55 -17.54 -52.11
CA SER A 184 26.81 -18.48 -52.97
C SER A 184 26.29 -17.83 -54.25
N LEU A 185 25.78 -16.61 -54.18
CA LEU A 185 25.19 -15.88 -55.32
C LEU A 185 26.28 -15.22 -56.18
N PHE A 186 27.16 -14.42 -55.59
CA PHE A 186 28.21 -13.68 -56.31
C PHE A 186 29.50 -14.50 -56.56
N THR A 187 29.42 -15.83 -56.44
CA THR A 187 30.41 -16.73 -57.07
C THR A 187 29.85 -17.37 -58.33
N ASP A 188 28.56 -17.17 -58.63
CA ASP A 188 28.00 -17.53 -59.91
C ASP A 188 28.55 -16.59 -60.98
N LYS A 189 29.41 -17.14 -61.83
CA LYS A 189 30.11 -16.42 -62.90
C LYS A 189 29.18 -15.59 -63.79
N TYR A 190 27.91 -15.98 -63.93
CA TYR A 190 26.95 -15.28 -64.78
C TYR A 190 26.33 -14.04 -64.09
N ILE A 191 26.13 -14.08 -62.77
CA ILE A 191 25.75 -12.89 -62.00
C ILE A 191 26.91 -11.91 -61.96
N ASN A 192 28.13 -12.38 -61.70
CA ASN A 192 29.29 -11.49 -61.62
C ASN A 192 29.48 -10.72 -62.93
N SER A 193 29.39 -11.40 -64.08
CA SER A 193 29.47 -10.75 -65.39
C SER A 193 28.32 -9.77 -65.64
N PHE A 194 27.12 -10.02 -65.11
CA PHE A 194 25.96 -9.11 -65.26
C PHE A 194 26.08 -7.87 -64.37
N VAL A 195 26.55 -8.02 -63.11
CA VAL A 195 26.63 -6.92 -62.14
C VAL A 195 27.87 -6.05 -62.34
N GLU A 196 29.01 -6.62 -62.77
CA GLU A 196 30.23 -5.86 -63.08
C GLU A 196 30.04 -4.82 -64.19
N GLU A 197 29.11 -5.05 -65.13
CA GLU A 197 28.90 -4.17 -66.30
C GLU A 197 27.90 -3.02 -66.09
N LEU A 198 27.11 -3.01 -64.99
CA LEU A 198 25.97 -2.07 -64.77
C LEU A 198 26.07 -1.22 -63.48
N ALA A 199 27.21 -1.30 -62.78
CA ALA A 199 27.38 -1.03 -61.35
C ALA A 199 26.78 0.28 -60.74
N PRO A 200 26.76 1.47 -61.37
CA PRO A 200 26.31 2.69 -60.68
C PRO A 200 24.78 2.83 -60.57
N TRP A 201 24.05 2.69 -61.68
CA TRP A 201 22.59 2.88 -61.72
C TRP A 201 21.83 1.75 -61.02
N TYR A 202 22.36 0.54 -61.12
CA TYR A 202 21.74 -0.65 -60.54
C TYR A 202 21.83 -0.69 -59.00
N GLY A 203 22.89 -0.14 -58.40
CA GLY A 203 23.01 -0.01 -56.95
C GLY A 203 21.94 0.91 -56.36
N ASP A 204 21.73 2.09 -56.96
CA ASP A 204 20.70 3.04 -56.53
C ASP A 204 19.27 2.50 -56.79
N PHE A 205 19.08 1.79 -57.91
CA PHE A 205 17.82 1.09 -58.20
C PHE A 205 17.46 0.07 -57.11
N PHE A 206 18.40 -0.82 -56.75
CA PHE A 206 18.16 -1.80 -55.68
C PHE A 206 17.96 -1.15 -54.32
N ILE A 207 18.71 -0.07 -53.98
CA ILE A 207 18.52 0.67 -52.72
C ILE A 207 17.12 1.30 -52.64
N ASN A 208 16.66 1.93 -53.72
CA ASN A 208 15.33 2.55 -53.74
C ASN A 208 14.23 1.50 -53.69
N ARG A 209 14.37 0.39 -54.44
CA ARG A 209 13.43 -0.73 -54.40
C ARG A 209 13.32 -1.35 -53.00
N ILE A 210 14.46 -1.52 -52.33
CA ILE A 210 14.55 -1.96 -50.94
C ILE A 210 13.74 -1.04 -50.01
N ILE A 211 13.92 0.28 -50.11
CA ILE A 211 13.22 1.25 -49.26
C ILE A 211 11.71 1.22 -49.52
N GLU A 212 11.29 1.09 -50.78
CA GLU A 212 9.89 0.93 -51.16
C GLU A 212 9.28 -0.36 -50.58
N ASP A 213 9.99 -1.49 -50.68
CA ASP A 213 9.51 -2.78 -50.19
C ASP A 213 9.38 -2.82 -48.66
N ILE A 214 10.30 -2.20 -47.90
CA ILE A 214 10.16 -2.05 -46.44
C ILE A 214 8.96 -1.16 -46.11
N ASN A 215 8.76 -0.07 -46.85
CA ASN A 215 7.60 0.82 -46.64
C ASN A 215 6.27 0.11 -46.87
N VAL A 216 6.18 -0.75 -47.89
CA VAL A 216 4.99 -1.58 -48.16
C VAL A 216 4.79 -2.61 -47.06
N LEU A 217 5.87 -3.28 -46.63
CA LEU A 217 5.86 -4.26 -45.54
C LEU A 217 5.29 -3.68 -44.25
N VAL A 218 5.88 -2.56 -43.78
CA VAL A 218 5.50 -1.94 -42.49
C VAL A 218 4.03 -1.54 -42.52
N LYS A 219 3.55 -1.00 -43.65
CA LYS A 219 2.15 -0.58 -43.87
C LYS A 219 1.16 -1.74 -43.97
N SER A 220 1.60 -2.98 -44.15
CA SER A 220 0.70 -4.12 -44.39
C SER A 220 -0.06 -4.57 -43.14
N GLU A 221 -1.35 -4.89 -43.28
CA GLU A 221 -2.20 -5.38 -42.17
C GLU A 221 -1.72 -6.70 -41.57
N VAL A 222 -1.11 -7.57 -42.39
CA VAL A 222 -0.54 -8.83 -41.92
C VAL A 222 0.66 -8.58 -41.01
N PHE A 223 1.51 -7.61 -41.36
CA PHE A 223 2.63 -7.20 -40.50
C PHE A 223 2.13 -6.62 -39.18
N LYS A 224 1.11 -5.75 -39.20
CA LYS A 224 0.48 -5.20 -38.00
C LYS A 224 -0.11 -6.28 -37.08
N SER A 225 -0.86 -7.23 -37.64
CA SER A 225 -1.46 -8.35 -36.88
C SER A 225 -0.39 -9.23 -36.24
N ASN A 226 0.64 -9.61 -37.00
CA ASN A 226 1.73 -10.44 -36.48
C ASN A 226 2.54 -9.71 -35.40
N LEU A 227 2.74 -8.40 -35.56
CA LEU A 227 3.41 -7.57 -34.57
C LEU A 227 2.59 -7.50 -33.26
N ALA A 228 1.26 -7.39 -33.34
CA ALA A 228 0.37 -7.41 -32.18
C ALA A 228 0.45 -8.74 -31.41
N ASP A 229 0.38 -9.88 -32.11
CA ASP A 229 0.52 -11.22 -31.51
C ASP A 229 1.90 -11.42 -30.87
N LEU A 230 2.94 -10.88 -31.51
CA LEU A 230 4.30 -10.94 -30.99
C LEU A 230 4.51 -10.06 -29.77
N ILE A 231 3.97 -8.85 -29.75
CA ILE A 231 3.99 -7.98 -28.57
C ILE A 231 3.31 -8.70 -27.41
N SER A 232 2.18 -9.39 -27.64
CA SER A 232 1.52 -10.22 -26.64
C SER A 232 2.43 -11.38 -26.14
N ALA A 233 3.12 -12.07 -27.05
CA ALA A 233 4.05 -13.15 -26.71
C ALA A 233 5.31 -12.64 -25.96
N VAL A 234 5.86 -11.49 -26.35
CA VAL A 234 7.00 -10.83 -25.67
C VAL A 234 6.57 -10.34 -24.29
N LYS A 235 5.39 -9.73 -24.16
CA LYS A 235 4.79 -9.38 -22.85
C LYS A 235 4.75 -10.61 -21.94
N GLN A 236 4.23 -11.73 -22.43
CA GLN A 236 4.14 -12.98 -21.66
C GLN A 236 5.52 -13.59 -21.35
N LYS A 237 6.45 -13.59 -22.31
CA LYS A 237 7.77 -14.23 -22.19
C LYS A 237 8.79 -13.40 -21.43
N PHE A 238 8.74 -12.07 -21.50
CA PHE A 238 9.56 -11.18 -20.69
C PHE A 238 9.08 -11.16 -19.25
N ILE A 239 7.76 -11.14 -19.03
CA ILE A 239 7.22 -11.35 -17.69
C ILE A 239 7.68 -12.72 -17.18
N TYR A 240 7.56 -13.79 -17.97
CA TYR A 240 8.05 -15.13 -17.62
C TYR A 240 9.57 -15.18 -17.33
N GLN A 241 10.43 -14.59 -18.18
CA GLN A 241 11.90 -14.60 -18.05
C GLN A 241 12.39 -13.72 -16.89
N TYR A 242 11.72 -12.60 -16.60
CA TYR A 242 11.99 -11.76 -15.44
C TYR A 242 11.51 -12.41 -14.14
N VAL A 243 10.41 -13.18 -14.20
CA VAL A 243 9.96 -14.03 -13.09
C VAL A 243 10.86 -15.27 -12.93
N SER A 244 11.55 -15.74 -13.98
CA SER A 244 12.27 -17.01 -14.01
C SER A 244 13.80 -16.91 -13.97
N ILE A 245 14.41 -15.87 -13.37
CA ILE A 245 15.87 -15.88 -13.14
C ILE A 245 16.24 -17.09 -12.25
N GLU A 246 17.10 -17.96 -12.79
CA GLU A 246 17.21 -19.38 -12.45
C GLU A 246 18.23 -19.68 -11.34
N LYS A 247 17.77 -20.33 -10.27
CA LYS A 247 18.56 -21.37 -9.57
C LYS A 247 17.82 -22.73 -9.43
N TYR A 248 16.81 -22.97 -10.28
CA TYR A 248 16.27 -24.27 -10.83
C TYR A 248 15.47 -25.25 -9.90
N PRO A 249 14.70 -26.28 -10.37
CA PRO A 249 14.11 -26.60 -11.71
C PRO A 249 12.70 -27.30 -11.73
N ILE A 250 12.16 -27.50 -12.95
CA ILE A 250 11.25 -28.59 -13.38
C ILE A 250 12.00 -29.96 -13.31
N ASP A 251 11.41 -31.13 -13.54
CA ASP A 251 12.14 -32.40 -13.40
C ASP A 251 13.32 -32.56 -14.38
N VAL A 252 14.35 -33.28 -13.92
CA VAL A 252 15.67 -33.39 -14.56
C VAL A 252 15.67 -34.21 -15.85
N ASN A 253 14.80 -35.22 -16.02
CA ASN A 253 14.76 -36.00 -17.27
C ASN A 253 14.11 -35.18 -18.40
N SER A 254 13.09 -34.38 -18.09
CA SER A 254 12.41 -33.50 -19.07
C SER A 254 13.27 -32.29 -19.46
N LEU A 255 13.97 -31.71 -18.49
CA LEU A 255 14.97 -30.67 -18.74
C LEU A 255 16.20 -31.20 -19.48
N GLU A 256 16.66 -32.43 -19.21
CA GLU A 256 17.81 -33.02 -19.90
C GLU A 256 17.58 -33.24 -21.39
N ILE A 257 16.36 -33.59 -21.82
CA ILE A 257 16.01 -33.77 -23.25
C ILE A 257 15.90 -32.42 -23.98
N LEU A 258 15.33 -31.39 -23.34
CA LEU A 258 15.16 -30.04 -23.89
C LEU A 258 16.48 -29.25 -23.97
N HIS A 259 17.35 -29.43 -22.98
CA HIS A 259 18.64 -28.76 -22.89
C HIS A 259 19.69 -29.41 -23.79
N LYS A 260 19.76 -30.75 -23.88
CA LYS A 260 20.74 -31.46 -24.74
C LYS A 260 20.57 -31.22 -26.24
N LYS A 261 19.41 -30.76 -26.71
CA LYS A 261 19.18 -30.52 -28.15
C LYS A 261 19.54 -29.11 -28.63
N PHE A 262 19.67 -28.09 -27.79
CA PHE A 262 19.70 -26.72 -28.35
C PHE A 262 20.63 -25.65 -27.79
N PHE A 263 21.03 -25.55 -26.52
CA PHE A 263 21.63 -24.28 -26.08
C PHE A 263 22.78 -24.44 -25.09
N ILE A 264 23.99 -24.05 -25.54
CA ILE A 264 25.27 -24.14 -24.82
C ILE A 264 25.38 -23.07 -23.73
N ARG A 265 26.06 -23.48 -22.66
CA ARG A 265 26.36 -22.86 -21.36
C ARG A 265 27.24 -21.60 -21.38
N ASP A 266 27.05 -20.85 -20.30
CA ASP A 266 27.89 -19.82 -19.67
C ASP A 266 27.85 -18.40 -20.24
N LEU A 267 26.85 -17.61 -19.82
CA LEU A 267 26.94 -16.16 -19.74
C LEU A 267 26.14 -15.64 -18.53
N SER A 268 26.78 -14.80 -17.72
CA SER A 268 26.28 -14.21 -16.47
C SER A 268 25.23 -13.11 -16.68
N GLU A 269 24.43 -12.89 -15.63
CA GLU A 269 23.10 -12.25 -15.56
C GLU A 269 23.01 -10.74 -15.86
N ASP A 270 24.06 -10.07 -16.35
CA ASP A 270 24.01 -8.62 -16.66
C ASP A 270 23.83 -8.29 -18.16
N CYS A 271 23.51 -9.27 -19.01
CA CYS A 271 23.57 -9.06 -20.45
C CYS A 271 22.21 -8.68 -21.06
N LEU A 272 21.96 -7.37 -21.19
CA LEU A 272 21.01 -6.76 -22.15
C LEU A 272 20.99 -7.49 -23.50
N THR A 273 22.15 -8.01 -23.93
CA THR A 273 22.33 -8.86 -25.11
C THR A 273 21.42 -10.09 -25.19
N PHE A 274 21.09 -10.76 -24.08
CA PHE A 274 20.23 -11.96 -24.09
C PHE A 274 18.77 -11.60 -24.35
N TYR A 275 18.30 -10.52 -23.71
CA TYR A 275 16.98 -9.97 -23.97
C TYR A 275 16.86 -9.52 -25.44
N PHE A 276 17.90 -8.86 -25.94
CA PHE A 276 17.96 -8.39 -27.34
C PHE A 276 17.96 -9.55 -28.33
N LEU A 277 18.71 -10.62 -28.05
CA LEU A 277 18.74 -11.82 -28.91
C LEU A 277 17.41 -12.58 -28.89
N SER A 278 16.69 -12.58 -27.77
CA SER A 278 15.37 -13.21 -27.64
C SER A 278 14.28 -12.43 -28.37
N LEU A 279 14.24 -11.10 -28.21
CA LEU A 279 13.36 -10.18 -28.95
C LEU A 279 13.62 -10.26 -30.45
N TYR A 280 14.90 -10.18 -30.84
CA TYR A 280 15.32 -10.32 -32.23
C TYR A 280 14.92 -11.67 -32.83
N SER A 281 15.13 -12.78 -32.11
CA SER A 281 14.76 -14.11 -32.61
C SER A 281 13.25 -14.25 -32.79
N LEU A 282 12.46 -13.67 -31.90
CA LEU A 282 10.99 -13.65 -31.99
C LEU A 282 10.51 -12.81 -33.18
N LEU A 283 11.08 -11.61 -33.36
CA LEU A 283 10.80 -10.73 -34.49
C LEU A 283 11.25 -11.34 -35.83
N LYS A 284 12.38 -12.07 -35.85
CA LYS A 284 12.86 -12.85 -37.00
C LYS A 284 11.96 -14.05 -37.30
N GLU A 285 11.45 -14.73 -36.28
CA GLU A 285 10.52 -15.86 -36.45
C GLU A 285 9.19 -15.38 -37.07
N ALA A 286 8.68 -14.21 -36.66
CA ALA A 286 7.50 -13.60 -37.26
C ALA A 286 7.66 -13.30 -38.75
N LEU A 287 8.85 -12.86 -39.17
CA LEU A 287 9.17 -12.62 -40.58
C LEU A 287 9.41 -13.89 -41.40
N THR A 288 9.94 -14.95 -40.78
CA THR A 288 10.23 -16.23 -41.47
C THR A 288 9.01 -17.12 -41.66
N ARG A 289 7.86 -16.82 -41.04
CA ARG A 289 6.57 -17.51 -41.28
C ARG A 289 5.96 -17.22 -42.67
N ASN A 290 6.76 -16.75 -43.63
CA ASN A 290 6.38 -16.44 -45.02
C ASN A 290 5.08 -15.65 -45.08
N VAL A 291 5.10 -14.44 -44.51
CA VAL A 291 4.10 -13.43 -44.90
C VAL A 291 4.13 -13.39 -46.42
N SER A 292 3.04 -13.85 -47.05
CA SER A 292 2.88 -13.88 -48.50
C SER A 292 2.84 -12.43 -48.98
N PHE A 293 4.00 -11.85 -49.20
CA PHE A 293 4.09 -10.60 -49.94
C PHE A 293 3.54 -10.89 -51.33
N PRO A 294 2.71 -9.99 -51.92
CA PRO A 294 2.48 -10.04 -53.34
C PRO A 294 3.87 -10.14 -53.94
N THR A 295 4.17 -11.27 -54.59
CA THR A 295 5.47 -11.50 -55.20
C THR A 295 5.77 -10.26 -56.00
N ILE A 296 6.71 -9.46 -55.48
CA ILE A 296 7.47 -8.41 -56.17
C ILE A 296 7.51 -8.89 -57.60
N GLU A 297 6.73 -8.22 -58.48
CA GLU A 297 6.31 -8.75 -59.77
C GLU A 297 7.47 -9.53 -60.36
N LYS A 298 7.27 -10.85 -60.59
CA LYS A 298 8.32 -11.84 -60.90
C LYS A 298 9.16 -11.52 -62.14
N ASP A 299 8.91 -10.37 -62.75
CA ASP A 299 9.32 -9.89 -64.03
C ASP A 299 9.48 -8.36 -63.96
N ASP A 300 10.56 -7.85 -63.35
CA ASP A 300 10.92 -6.43 -63.46
C ASP A 300 10.92 -6.06 -64.97
N PRO A 301 10.00 -5.19 -65.43
CA PRO A 301 9.81 -4.95 -66.85
C PRO A 301 11.05 -4.33 -67.51
N ALA A 302 11.81 -3.51 -66.78
CA ALA A 302 13.01 -2.87 -67.28
C ALA A 302 14.15 -3.89 -67.44
N LEU A 303 14.32 -4.76 -66.44
CA LEU A 303 15.28 -5.86 -66.50
C LEU A 303 14.91 -6.88 -67.59
N ASN A 304 13.64 -7.29 -67.66
CA ASN A 304 13.19 -8.21 -68.71
C ASN A 304 13.32 -7.59 -70.10
N SER A 305 13.05 -6.29 -70.24
CA SER A 305 13.30 -5.55 -71.48
C SER A 305 14.78 -5.57 -71.84
N TYR A 306 15.68 -5.28 -70.89
CA TYR A 306 17.12 -5.33 -71.10
C TYR A 306 17.63 -6.73 -71.44
N LEU A 307 17.28 -7.76 -70.67
CA LEU A 307 17.70 -9.13 -70.92
C LEU A 307 17.26 -9.62 -72.31
N ASN A 308 16.10 -9.16 -72.79
CA ASN A 308 15.59 -9.47 -74.12
C ASN A 308 16.05 -8.48 -75.21
N SER A 309 16.78 -7.43 -74.85
CA SER A 309 17.26 -6.42 -75.79
C SER A 309 18.34 -6.95 -76.72
N GLN A 310 18.46 -6.32 -77.89
CA GLN A 310 19.55 -6.58 -78.83
C GLN A 310 20.91 -6.27 -78.19
N GLU A 311 20.97 -5.24 -77.34
CA GLU A 311 22.17 -4.84 -76.61
C GLU A 311 22.71 -5.96 -75.71
N PHE A 312 21.84 -6.63 -74.96
CA PHE A 312 22.22 -7.78 -74.14
C PHE A 312 22.68 -8.97 -75.01
N ASN A 313 21.99 -9.23 -76.12
CA ASN A 313 22.38 -10.29 -77.05
C ASN A 313 23.77 -10.03 -77.64
N ASP A 314 24.00 -8.86 -78.22
CA ASP A 314 25.24 -8.52 -78.93
C ASP A 314 26.46 -8.58 -78.01
N LYS A 315 26.31 -8.17 -76.74
CA LYS A 315 27.37 -8.23 -75.73
C LYS A 315 27.78 -9.67 -75.38
N PHE A 316 26.82 -10.57 -75.20
CA PHE A 316 27.09 -11.95 -74.76
C PHE A 316 27.19 -12.96 -75.92
N HIS A 317 26.90 -12.56 -77.16
CA HIS A 317 26.95 -13.42 -78.35
C HIS A 317 28.35 -13.83 -78.79
N THR A 318 29.37 -13.02 -78.53
CA THR A 318 30.75 -13.25 -79.01
C THR A 318 31.49 -14.33 -78.22
N THR A 319 30.97 -14.70 -77.05
CA THR A 319 31.65 -15.61 -76.11
C THR A 319 30.88 -16.91 -75.82
N GLN A 320 29.59 -17.04 -76.18
CA GLN A 320 28.76 -18.21 -75.83
C GLN A 320 27.73 -18.57 -76.92
N THR A 321 27.21 -19.81 -76.93
CA THR A 321 26.23 -20.25 -77.94
C THR A 321 24.80 -19.75 -77.64
N ILE A 322 23.90 -19.69 -78.63
CA ILE A 322 22.50 -19.23 -78.45
C ILE A 322 21.74 -20.01 -77.36
N LYS A 323 22.03 -21.31 -77.20
CA LYS A 323 21.47 -22.16 -76.13
C LYS A 323 21.99 -21.73 -74.75
N ASP A 324 23.24 -21.32 -74.68
CA ASP A 324 23.87 -20.78 -73.47
C ASP A 324 23.28 -19.42 -73.10
N ILE A 325 22.93 -18.55 -74.07
CA ILE A 325 22.30 -17.23 -73.80
C ILE A 325 20.88 -17.36 -73.21
N LYS A 326 20.06 -18.30 -73.67
CA LYS A 326 18.74 -18.55 -73.07
C LYS A 326 18.86 -19.11 -71.65
N GLN A 327 19.79 -20.04 -71.42
CA GLN A 327 20.10 -20.54 -70.09
C GLN A 327 20.68 -19.42 -69.20
N LEU A 328 21.51 -18.54 -69.76
CA LEU A 328 22.05 -17.37 -69.11
C LEU A 328 20.94 -16.43 -68.63
N ARG A 329 19.96 -16.09 -69.47
CA ARG A 329 18.80 -15.28 -69.08
C ARG A 329 17.99 -15.91 -67.96
N GLN A 330 17.63 -17.18 -68.09
CA GLN A 330 16.86 -17.88 -67.05
C GLN A 330 17.64 -17.98 -65.75
N LYS A 331 18.96 -18.18 -65.84
CA LYS A 331 19.84 -18.24 -64.68
C LYS A 331 20.03 -16.87 -64.05
N ILE A 332 20.16 -15.79 -64.83
CA ILE A 332 20.16 -14.41 -64.36
C ILE A 332 18.83 -14.09 -63.66
N LEU A 333 17.67 -14.40 -64.25
CA LEU A 333 16.36 -14.15 -63.65
C LEU A 333 16.15 -14.95 -62.35
N SER A 334 16.43 -16.26 -62.35
CA SER A 334 16.34 -17.09 -61.15
C SER A 334 17.27 -16.62 -60.03
N ASN A 335 18.44 -16.12 -60.40
CA ASN A 335 19.42 -15.62 -59.46
C ASN A 335 19.10 -14.19 -58.99
N ILE A 336 18.49 -13.34 -59.82
CA ILE A 336 17.98 -12.01 -59.43
C ILE A 336 16.81 -12.18 -58.48
N GLN A 337 15.88 -13.10 -58.75
CA GLN A 337 14.83 -13.45 -57.79
C GLN A 337 15.41 -13.94 -56.45
N SER A 338 16.54 -14.65 -56.50
CA SER A 338 17.28 -15.07 -55.30
C SER A 338 17.98 -13.89 -54.61
N LEU A 339 18.45 -12.89 -55.36
CA LEU A 339 18.99 -11.63 -54.85
C LEU A 339 17.90 -10.76 -54.23
N ASP A 340 16.76 -10.55 -54.88
CA ASP A 340 15.61 -9.80 -54.37
C ASP A 340 15.09 -10.43 -53.08
N SER A 341 14.93 -11.76 -53.07
CA SER A 341 14.53 -12.49 -51.87
C SER A 341 15.56 -12.35 -50.75
N PHE A 342 16.85 -12.35 -51.08
CA PHE A 342 17.92 -12.11 -50.11
C PHE A 342 17.89 -10.68 -49.55
N TYR A 343 17.72 -9.68 -50.42
CA TYR A 343 17.67 -8.29 -50.02
C TYR A 343 16.43 -7.99 -49.19
N LEU A 344 15.26 -8.53 -49.56
CA LEU A 344 14.06 -8.44 -48.75
C LEU A 344 14.29 -9.01 -47.35
N ASN A 345 14.90 -10.19 -47.26
CA ASN A 345 15.27 -10.80 -45.97
C ASN A 345 16.26 -9.94 -45.18
N LEU A 346 17.24 -9.31 -45.84
CA LEU A 346 18.21 -8.40 -45.22
C LEU A 346 17.54 -7.13 -44.70
N CYS A 347 16.54 -6.62 -45.41
CA CYS A 347 15.83 -5.39 -45.09
C CYS A 347 14.87 -5.58 -43.92
N GLN A 348 14.10 -6.67 -43.96
CA GLN A 348 13.32 -7.16 -42.83
C GLN A 348 14.19 -7.35 -41.58
N SER A 349 15.36 -7.92 -41.77
CA SER A 349 16.38 -8.12 -40.74
C SER A 349 16.90 -6.80 -40.14
N ALA A 350 17.29 -5.84 -40.98
CA ALA A 350 17.80 -4.53 -40.54
C ALA A 350 16.72 -3.69 -39.84
N PHE A 351 15.50 -3.72 -40.37
CA PHE A 351 14.33 -3.09 -39.77
C PHE A 351 14.03 -3.65 -38.37
N VAL A 352 14.09 -4.97 -38.19
CA VAL A 352 13.91 -5.59 -36.87
C VAL A 352 14.98 -5.13 -35.88
N ILE A 353 16.23 -5.00 -36.30
CA ILE A 353 17.31 -4.52 -35.42
C ILE A 353 16.98 -3.13 -34.91
N GLU A 354 16.64 -2.21 -35.80
CA GLU A 354 16.44 -0.81 -35.44
C GLU A 354 15.15 -0.63 -34.62
N LEU A 355 14.08 -1.36 -34.97
CA LEU A 355 12.85 -1.44 -34.17
C LEU A 355 13.12 -1.98 -32.77
N THR A 356 13.91 -3.06 -32.68
CA THR A 356 14.33 -3.63 -31.40
C THR A 356 15.10 -2.57 -30.62
N CYS A 357 16.04 -1.86 -31.22
CA CYS A 357 16.84 -0.84 -30.54
C CYS A 357 16.03 0.35 -30.01
N SER A 358 15.05 0.84 -30.77
CA SER A 358 14.14 1.91 -30.33
C SER A 358 13.35 1.49 -29.09
N ILE A 359 12.72 0.31 -29.12
CA ILE A 359 11.96 -0.26 -27.99
C ILE A 359 12.85 -0.42 -26.75
N LEU A 360 14.13 -0.74 -26.94
CA LEU A 360 15.08 -0.96 -25.85
C LEU A 360 15.61 0.33 -25.24
N GLU A 361 15.77 1.40 -26.03
CA GLU A 361 16.17 2.71 -25.54
C GLU A 361 15.08 3.33 -24.66
N GLU A 362 13.81 3.22 -25.07
CA GLU A 362 12.64 3.64 -24.29
C GLU A 362 12.55 2.87 -22.96
N LEU A 363 12.65 1.53 -23.01
CA LEU A 363 12.63 0.69 -21.81
C LEU A 363 13.77 1.00 -20.82
N ILE A 364 14.95 1.41 -21.29
CA ILE A 364 16.07 1.78 -20.41
C ILE A 364 15.82 3.11 -19.70
N GLN A 365 15.26 4.11 -20.40
CA GLN A 365 14.90 5.40 -19.79
C GLN A 365 13.82 5.22 -18.72
N ASP A 366 12.82 4.38 -18.99
CA ASP A 366 11.74 4.06 -18.05
C ASP A 366 12.25 3.36 -16.78
N LEU A 367 13.28 2.52 -16.88
CA LEU A 367 13.85 1.83 -15.71
C LEU A 367 14.48 2.80 -14.70
N GLU A 368 15.05 3.94 -15.13
CA GLU A 368 15.55 4.97 -14.23
C GLU A 368 14.42 5.76 -13.56
N GLU A 369 13.31 6.01 -14.27
CA GLU A 369 12.10 6.61 -13.67
C GLU A 369 11.48 5.68 -12.62
N VAL A 370 11.35 4.38 -12.93
CA VAL A 370 10.86 3.36 -12.00
C VAL A 370 11.73 3.29 -10.75
N LYS A 371 13.06 3.35 -10.90
CA LYS A 371 14.00 3.42 -9.77
C LYS A 371 13.77 4.66 -8.91
N ALA A 372 13.62 5.84 -9.51
CA ALA A 372 13.37 7.09 -8.77
C ALA A 372 12.05 7.03 -7.98
N GLU A 373 10.98 6.49 -8.57
CA GLU A 373 9.68 6.34 -7.90
C GLU A 373 9.76 5.34 -6.72
N ILE A 374 10.43 4.19 -6.91
CA ILE A 374 10.63 3.21 -5.84
C ILE A 374 11.40 3.83 -4.68
N LEU A 375 12.50 4.54 -4.95
CA LEU A 375 13.27 5.24 -3.92
C LEU A 375 12.42 6.26 -3.18
N CYS A 376 11.61 7.06 -3.89
CA CYS A 376 10.70 8.01 -3.26
C CYS A 376 9.70 7.31 -2.32
N LYS A 377 9.09 6.19 -2.74
CA LYS A 377 8.16 5.43 -1.92
C LYS A 377 8.83 4.82 -0.69
N LEU A 378 10.00 4.20 -0.85
CA LEU A 378 10.75 3.59 0.25
C LEU A 378 11.22 4.63 1.26
N ASN A 379 11.72 5.77 0.80
CA ASN A 379 12.15 6.86 1.68
C ASN A 379 10.97 7.40 2.50
N LYS A 380 9.79 7.61 1.89
CA LYS A 380 8.59 8.02 2.64
C LYS A 380 8.19 7.03 3.73
N VAL A 381 8.33 5.72 3.48
CA VAL A 381 8.06 4.70 4.49
C VAL A 381 9.14 4.73 5.58
N ALA A 382 10.42 4.80 5.20
CA ALA A 382 11.56 4.84 6.12
C ALA A 382 11.54 6.08 7.02
N ASP A 383 11.34 7.28 6.46
CA ASP A 383 11.28 8.54 7.20
C ASP A 383 10.16 8.51 8.26
N ARG A 384 8.97 8.00 7.88
CA ARG A 384 7.84 7.82 8.81
C ARG A 384 8.06 6.76 9.88
N LEU A 385 9.03 5.85 9.71
CA LEU A 385 9.46 4.90 10.74
C LEU A 385 10.46 5.54 11.70
N ILE A 386 11.43 6.29 11.16
CA ILE A 386 12.49 6.96 11.94
C ILE A 386 11.91 8.05 12.85
N ASP A 387 10.96 8.85 12.34
CA ASP A 387 10.30 9.91 13.11
C ASP A 387 9.45 9.39 14.28
N LYS A 388 9.27 8.06 14.38
CA LYS A 388 8.53 7.39 15.44
C LYS A 388 9.40 6.80 16.54
N SER A 389 10.67 7.20 16.67
CA SER A 389 11.67 6.68 17.64
C SER A 389 11.22 6.47 19.10
N ASP A 390 10.09 7.05 19.53
CA ASP A 390 9.38 6.75 20.78
C ASP A 390 8.31 5.62 20.62
N ILE A 391 8.64 4.49 19.97
CA ILE A 391 7.69 3.37 19.82
C ILE A 391 7.52 2.65 21.17
N SER A 392 6.35 2.79 21.79
CA SER A 392 6.03 2.05 23.02
C SER A 392 5.66 0.61 22.72
N GLU A 393 5.90 -0.30 23.69
CA GLU A 393 5.33 -1.66 23.65
C GLU A 393 3.82 -1.62 23.40
N SER A 394 3.34 -2.67 22.74
CA SER A 394 1.97 -2.85 22.27
C SER A 394 1.49 -1.82 21.26
N SER A 395 2.31 -0.87 20.78
CA SER A 395 1.86 0.13 19.82
C SER A 395 1.60 -0.47 18.43
N SER A 396 0.82 0.25 17.64
CA SER A 396 0.49 -0.14 16.27
C SER A 396 0.23 1.10 15.44
N PHE A 397 0.63 1.07 14.17
CA PHE A 397 0.42 2.21 13.28
C PHE A 397 0.33 1.77 11.83
N VAL A 398 -0.29 2.65 11.04
CA VAL A 398 -0.48 2.48 9.60
C VAL A 398 0.36 3.51 8.87
N ILE A 399 1.06 3.06 7.83
CA ILE A 399 1.78 3.91 6.88
C ILE A 399 1.19 3.62 5.50
N THR A 400 0.79 4.69 4.81
CA THR A 400 0.31 4.65 3.43
C THR A 400 1.32 5.26 2.48
N SER A 401 1.43 4.67 1.29
CA SER A 401 2.21 5.21 0.17
C SER A 401 1.42 4.95 -1.12
N GLY A 402 0.43 5.81 -1.39
CA GLY A 402 -0.59 5.55 -2.42
C GLY A 402 -1.44 4.33 -2.06
N GLN A 403 -1.60 3.40 -3.00
CA GLN A 403 -2.39 2.18 -2.81
C GLN A 403 -1.67 1.10 -1.99
N ASP A 404 -0.40 1.31 -1.64
CA ASP A 404 0.38 0.40 -0.80
C ASP A 404 0.22 0.80 0.67
N LEU A 405 -0.09 -0.19 1.52
CA LEU A 405 -0.35 0.00 2.94
C LEU A 405 0.52 -0.94 3.78
N VAL A 406 1.12 -0.37 4.82
CA VAL A 406 1.95 -1.06 5.79
C VAL A 406 1.36 -0.87 7.18
N ASN A 407 0.94 -1.98 7.80
CA ASN A 407 0.55 -2.01 9.20
C ASN A 407 1.70 -2.60 10.01
N ILE A 408 2.11 -1.88 11.06
CA ILE A 408 3.15 -2.34 11.98
C ILE A 408 2.52 -2.54 13.35
N TYR A 409 2.85 -3.68 13.95
CA TYR A 409 2.44 -4.08 15.28
C TYR A 409 3.70 -4.33 16.10
N TYR A 410 3.89 -3.57 17.17
CA TYR A 410 5.12 -3.58 17.96
C TYR A 410 4.87 -4.25 19.31
N ASP A 411 5.05 -5.57 19.35
CA ASP A 411 5.04 -6.40 20.56
C ASP A 411 5.57 -7.81 20.20
N SER A 412 5.61 -8.71 21.18
CA SER A 412 5.79 -10.14 20.93
C SER A 412 4.69 -10.66 19.98
N VAL A 413 5.08 -11.54 19.04
CA VAL A 413 4.16 -12.11 18.04
C VAL A 413 2.96 -12.79 18.70
N GLU A 414 3.21 -13.51 19.80
CA GLU A 414 2.17 -14.20 20.56
C GLU A 414 1.11 -13.22 21.09
N LYS A 415 1.53 -12.08 21.65
CA LYS A 415 0.62 -11.05 22.14
C LYS A 415 -0.12 -10.36 21.01
N VAL A 416 0.57 -10.02 19.90
CA VAL A 416 -0.09 -9.48 18.70
C VAL A 416 -1.16 -10.44 18.19
N PHE A 417 -0.85 -11.73 18.06
CA PHE A 417 -1.83 -12.72 17.60
C PHE A 417 -3.01 -12.86 18.55
N ALA A 418 -2.78 -12.79 19.87
CA ALA A 418 -3.84 -12.87 20.86
C ALA A 418 -4.76 -11.62 20.83
N GLU A 419 -4.17 -10.43 20.70
CA GLU A 419 -4.89 -9.16 20.75
C GLU A 419 -5.56 -8.79 19.41
N TYR A 420 -5.02 -9.26 18.27
CA TYR A 420 -5.43 -8.84 16.93
C TYR A 420 -5.94 -9.98 16.03
N ALA A 421 -6.31 -11.15 16.56
CA ALA A 421 -6.75 -12.28 15.73
C ALA A 421 -7.90 -11.92 14.76
N LEU A 422 -8.89 -11.14 15.21
CA LEU A 422 -9.97 -10.65 14.34
C LEU A 422 -9.52 -9.48 13.47
N SER A 423 -8.74 -8.55 14.04
CA SER A 423 -8.20 -7.36 13.37
C SER A 423 -7.24 -7.70 12.22
N LEU A 424 -6.46 -8.78 12.31
CA LEU A 424 -5.65 -9.33 11.22
C LEU A 424 -6.52 -10.16 10.25
N GLY A 425 -7.57 -10.79 10.78
CA GLY A 425 -8.55 -11.57 10.04
C GLY A 425 -8.09 -13.00 9.76
N GLN A 426 -8.99 -13.96 9.97
CA GLN A 426 -8.74 -15.36 9.64
C GLN A 426 -8.55 -15.53 8.13
N SER A 427 -7.55 -16.32 7.72
CA SER A 427 -7.27 -16.61 6.31
C SER A 427 -7.15 -15.32 5.46
N SER A 428 -6.36 -14.38 5.95
CA SER A 428 -6.15 -13.06 5.35
C SER A 428 -4.91 -12.98 4.46
N PHE A 429 -3.84 -13.70 4.77
CA PHE A 429 -2.55 -13.49 4.12
C PHE A 429 -2.30 -14.50 3.00
N ASP A 430 -1.86 -13.98 1.87
CA ASP A 430 -1.43 -14.78 0.71
C ASP A 430 0.02 -15.24 0.86
N LEU A 431 0.80 -14.49 1.64
CA LEU A 431 2.25 -14.62 1.76
C LEU A 431 2.68 -14.39 3.20
N ILE A 432 3.64 -15.19 3.66
CA ILE A 432 4.23 -15.07 4.99
C ILE A 432 5.75 -15.07 4.84
N LEU A 433 6.38 -13.97 5.26
CA LEU A 433 7.82 -13.81 5.36
C LEU A 433 8.19 -14.08 6.82
N LEU A 434 8.65 -15.30 7.10
CA LEU A 434 8.95 -15.74 8.46
C LEU A 434 10.43 -15.59 8.73
N ASP A 435 10.79 -14.56 9.49
CA ASP A 435 12.16 -14.19 9.81
C ASP A 435 12.38 -14.12 11.33
N GLY A 436 13.64 -14.04 11.75
CA GLY A 436 14.04 -13.96 13.16
C GLY A 436 15.45 -14.48 13.41
N PHE A 437 15.93 -14.42 14.65
CA PHE A 437 17.20 -15.07 15.02
C PHE A 437 17.12 -16.60 14.92
N ASP A 438 18.28 -17.28 14.90
CA ASP A 438 18.36 -18.73 14.79
C ASP A 438 17.37 -19.45 15.74
N PRO A 439 16.52 -20.36 15.23
CA PRO A 439 15.61 -21.16 16.05
C PRO A 439 16.25 -21.89 17.23
N ALA A 440 17.53 -22.21 17.17
CA ALA A 440 18.26 -22.82 18.28
C ALA A 440 18.52 -21.81 19.42
N LYS A 441 18.62 -20.52 19.11
CA LYS A 441 18.98 -19.44 20.03
C LYS A 441 17.77 -18.65 20.54
N ASN A 442 16.65 -18.63 19.79
CA ASN A 442 15.45 -17.88 20.13
C ASN A 442 14.17 -18.76 20.16
N ARG A 443 14.08 -19.69 21.12
CA ARG A 443 12.90 -20.58 21.20
C ARG A 443 11.59 -19.88 21.52
N ASP A 444 11.66 -18.67 22.10
CA ASP A 444 10.47 -17.91 22.46
C ASP A 444 9.70 -17.42 21.23
N LEU A 445 10.37 -17.10 20.12
CA LEU A 445 9.70 -16.84 18.85
C LEU A 445 9.22 -18.16 18.20
N TRP A 446 10.11 -19.15 18.07
CA TRP A 446 9.91 -20.32 17.22
C TRP A 446 9.09 -21.45 17.88
N ASN A 447 7.90 -21.11 18.38
CA ASN A 447 7.08 -22.01 19.18
C ASN A 447 5.75 -22.41 18.51
N SER A 448 5.00 -23.32 19.13
CA SER A 448 3.73 -23.83 18.60
C SER A 448 2.60 -22.78 18.56
N ASN A 449 2.64 -21.73 19.40
CA ASN A 449 1.69 -20.61 19.33
C ASN A 449 1.87 -19.81 18.02
N LEU A 450 3.13 -19.53 17.64
CA LEU A 450 3.48 -18.89 16.37
C LEU A 450 2.92 -19.71 15.20
N TYR A 451 3.25 -20.99 15.11
CA TYR A 451 2.83 -21.83 13.97
C TYR A 451 1.30 -21.91 13.87
N ALA A 452 0.59 -22.06 14.99
CA ALA A 452 -0.87 -22.06 15.00
C ALA A 452 -1.46 -20.74 14.48
N GLY A 453 -0.88 -19.60 14.88
CA GLY A 453 -1.24 -18.30 14.33
C GLY A 453 -0.98 -18.19 12.83
N LEU A 454 0.20 -18.60 12.37
CA LEU A 454 0.55 -18.62 10.94
C LEU A 454 -0.45 -19.43 10.11
N GLY A 455 -0.79 -20.64 10.55
CA GLY A 455 -1.80 -21.46 9.88
C GLY A 455 -3.20 -20.83 9.91
N PHE A 456 -3.55 -20.16 11.00
CA PHE A 456 -4.85 -19.49 11.16
C PHE A 456 -5.00 -18.28 10.21
N PHE A 457 -3.95 -17.48 10.05
CA PHE A 457 -3.99 -16.30 9.18
C PHE A 457 -3.69 -16.60 7.70
N ALA A 458 -3.11 -17.75 7.39
CA ALA A 458 -2.85 -18.19 6.02
C ALA A 458 -4.15 -18.41 5.23
N LYS A 459 -4.23 -17.84 4.03
CA LYS A 459 -5.20 -18.25 3.01
C LYS A 459 -4.89 -19.65 2.52
N ASP A 460 -5.89 -20.30 1.91
CA ASP A 460 -5.62 -21.52 1.15
C ASP A 460 -4.56 -21.23 0.08
N GLN A 461 -3.62 -22.15 -0.08
CA GLN A 461 -2.47 -22.02 -0.97
C GLN A 461 -1.50 -20.88 -0.64
N ALA A 462 -1.62 -20.25 0.54
CA ALA A 462 -0.68 -19.22 0.96
C ALA A 462 0.75 -19.74 1.03
N HIS A 463 1.69 -18.92 0.57
CA HIS A 463 3.11 -19.26 0.55
C HIS A 463 3.80 -18.72 1.80
N LEU A 464 4.71 -19.50 2.35
CA LEU A 464 5.59 -19.11 3.45
C LEU A 464 7.03 -19.35 3.03
N THR A 465 7.93 -18.44 3.37
CA THR A 465 9.38 -18.64 3.21
C THR A 465 10.10 -18.19 4.46
N THR A 466 11.20 -18.85 4.78
CA THR A 466 12.07 -18.52 5.93
C THR A 466 13.51 -18.87 5.62
N PHE A 467 14.46 -18.08 6.12
CA PHE A 467 15.89 -18.30 5.94
C PHE A 467 16.40 -19.62 6.57
N THR A 468 15.68 -20.17 7.56
CA THR A 468 16.12 -21.36 8.30
C THR A 468 15.66 -22.67 7.65
N ALA A 469 16.46 -23.72 7.79
CA ALA A 469 16.07 -25.11 7.48
C ALA A 469 15.97 -26.00 8.73
N SER A 470 15.78 -25.40 9.90
CA SER A 470 15.66 -26.13 11.16
C SER A 470 14.52 -27.17 11.13
N ASN A 471 14.83 -28.38 11.62
CA ASN A 471 13.83 -29.44 11.80
C ASN A 471 12.73 -29.05 12.81
N LEU A 472 13.02 -28.14 13.73
CA LEU A 472 12.04 -27.61 14.68
C LEU A 472 10.95 -26.82 13.93
N VAL A 473 11.36 -25.87 13.10
CA VAL A 473 10.46 -25.05 12.26
C VAL A 473 9.70 -25.92 11.27
N LYS A 474 10.37 -26.86 10.60
CA LYS A 474 9.71 -27.79 9.68
C LYS A 474 8.59 -28.58 10.34
N ARG A 475 8.84 -29.16 11.53
CA ARG A 475 7.83 -29.93 12.28
C ARG A 475 6.68 -29.04 12.75
N GLY A 476 6.98 -27.85 13.27
CA GLY A 476 5.99 -26.88 13.70
C GLY A 476 5.02 -26.47 12.58
N LEU A 477 5.56 -26.08 11.42
CA LEU A 477 4.77 -25.73 10.23
C LEU A 477 3.94 -26.91 9.72
N THR A 478 4.52 -28.11 9.69
CA THR A 478 3.80 -29.31 9.22
C THR A 478 2.64 -29.68 10.13
N ALA A 479 2.81 -29.54 11.46
CA ALA A 479 1.77 -29.87 12.45
C ALA A 479 0.50 -29.03 12.29
N VAL A 480 0.62 -27.82 11.75
CA VAL A 480 -0.51 -26.89 11.54
C VAL A 480 -0.98 -26.81 10.09
N GLY A 481 -0.53 -27.72 9.22
CA GLY A 481 -1.09 -27.89 7.87
C GLY A 481 -0.32 -27.22 6.73
N PHE A 482 0.91 -26.74 6.96
CA PHE A 482 1.80 -26.35 5.87
C PHE A 482 2.52 -27.56 5.29
N GLN A 483 2.59 -27.62 3.96
CA GLN A 483 3.49 -28.53 3.26
C GLN A 483 4.83 -27.84 3.04
N THR A 484 5.89 -28.35 3.67
CA THR A 484 7.23 -27.74 3.61
C THR A 484 8.10 -28.37 2.52
N TYR A 485 8.93 -27.55 1.88
CA TYR A 485 9.90 -27.92 0.86
C TYR A 485 11.25 -27.30 1.22
N LYS A 486 12.34 -28.02 0.95
CA LYS A 486 13.69 -27.47 1.07
C LYS A 486 14.04 -26.78 -0.25
N ALA A 487 14.60 -25.58 -0.16
CA ALA A 487 15.16 -24.89 -1.32
C ALA A 487 16.59 -24.43 -1.03
N SER A 488 17.33 -24.13 -2.10
CA SER A 488 18.66 -23.52 -2.00
C SER A 488 18.56 -22.13 -1.38
N GLY A 489 19.25 -21.91 -0.27
CA GLY A 489 19.42 -20.61 0.38
C GLY A 489 20.51 -19.75 -0.27
N PHE A 490 20.64 -18.53 0.24
CA PHE A 490 21.72 -17.61 -0.12
C PHE A 490 23.08 -18.22 0.32
N ASN A 491 24.14 -18.03 -0.47
CA ASN A 491 25.51 -18.50 -0.18
C ASN A 491 25.70 -19.98 0.28
N LYS A 492 24.93 -20.92 -0.31
CA LYS A 492 25.03 -22.41 -0.13
C LYS A 492 24.32 -23.00 1.11
N GLY A 493 23.51 -22.22 1.84
CA GLY A 493 22.59 -22.76 2.85
C GLY A 493 21.35 -23.46 2.25
N THR A 494 20.52 -24.09 3.09
CA THR A 494 19.16 -24.51 2.71
C THR A 494 18.14 -23.70 3.48
N ILE A 495 17.03 -23.34 2.82
CA ILE A 495 15.90 -22.62 3.41
C ILE A 495 14.65 -23.51 3.41
N ILE A 496 13.63 -23.12 4.17
CA ILE A 496 12.29 -23.73 4.11
C ILE A 496 11.36 -22.81 3.32
N GLN A 497 10.74 -23.36 2.30
CA GLN A 497 9.52 -22.85 1.71
C GLN A 497 8.35 -23.70 2.20
N ALA A 498 7.16 -23.14 2.33
CA ALA A 498 5.98 -23.90 2.66
C ALA A 498 4.74 -23.38 1.95
N LYS A 499 3.76 -24.26 1.76
CA LYS A 499 2.45 -23.92 1.19
C LYS A 499 1.35 -24.40 2.10
N PHE A 500 0.45 -23.50 2.50
CA PHE A 500 -0.70 -23.88 3.31
C PHE A 500 -1.71 -24.63 2.44
N SER A 501 -2.07 -25.86 2.84
CA SER A 501 -2.97 -26.71 2.04
C SER A 501 -3.87 -27.63 2.86
N ARG A 502 -3.56 -27.87 4.13
CA ARG A 502 -4.27 -28.83 4.99
C ARG A 502 -4.94 -28.15 6.17
N LYS A 503 -6.03 -27.44 5.90
CA LYS A 503 -6.79 -26.66 6.89
C LYS A 503 -7.37 -27.51 8.02
N GLU A 504 -7.65 -28.79 7.76
CA GLU A 504 -8.09 -29.79 8.72
C GLU A 504 -7.03 -30.06 9.78
N MET A 505 -5.75 -30.12 9.42
CA MET A 505 -4.67 -30.33 10.39
C MET A 505 -4.54 -29.17 11.38
N LEU A 506 -4.72 -27.92 10.91
CA LEU A 506 -4.80 -26.77 11.81
C LEU A 506 -5.97 -26.91 12.79
N LEU A 507 -7.15 -27.30 12.30
CA LEU A 507 -8.33 -27.44 13.15
C LEU A 507 -8.13 -28.56 14.20
N ASP A 508 -7.58 -29.69 13.79
CA ASP A 508 -7.24 -30.80 14.68
C ASP A 508 -6.20 -30.38 15.74
N PHE A 509 -5.18 -29.64 15.32
CA PHE A 509 -4.16 -29.10 16.23
C PHE A 509 -4.79 -28.15 17.26
N LEU A 510 -5.58 -27.17 16.81
CA LEU A 510 -6.25 -26.23 17.71
C LEU A 510 -7.24 -26.93 18.66
N ASN A 511 -7.99 -27.92 18.16
CA ASN A 511 -8.90 -28.72 18.98
C ASN A 511 -8.17 -29.54 20.04
N ASP A 512 -7.00 -30.10 19.71
CA ASP A 512 -6.23 -30.94 20.63
C ASP A 512 -5.78 -30.17 21.89
N PHE A 513 -5.51 -28.87 21.72
CA PHE A 513 -5.12 -27.93 22.78
C PHE A 513 -6.25 -26.98 23.21
N TYR A 514 -7.48 -27.21 22.74
CA TYR A 514 -8.65 -26.46 23.19
C TYR A 514 -9.09 -26.99 24.57
N THR A 515 -8.96 -26.16 25.60
CA THR A 515 -9.18 -26.60 27.00
C THR A 515 -10.31 -25.88 27.70
N ALA A 516 -11.15 -25.10 27.00
CA ALA A 516 -12.19 -24.29 27.62
C ALA A 516 -13.15 -25.08 28.54
N TRP A 517 -13.42 -26.34 28.21
CA TRP A 517 -14.27 -27.25 28.99
C TRP A 517 -13.55 -28.54 29.44
N ASP A 518 -12.27 -28.70 29.09
CA ASP A 518 -11.47 -29.89 29.37
C ASP A 518 -10.51 -29.64 30.55
N PHE A 519 -11.02 -29.85 31.77
CA PHE A 519 -10.25 -29.61 32.99
C PHE A 519 -8.98 -30.49 33.11
N PRO A 520 -9.02 -31.81 32.83
CA PRO A 520 -7.82 -32.65 32.85
C PRO A 520 -6.72 -32.16 31.91
N LYS A 521 -7.05 -31.88 30.64
CA LYS A 521 -6.06 -31.31 29.69
C LYS A 521 -5.54 -29.97 30.15
N ARG A 522 -6.40 -29.07 30.66
CA ARG A 522 -5.97 -27.78 31.20
C ARG A 522 -4.93 -27.95 32.31
N LYS A 523 -5.20 -28.82 33.28
CA LYS A 523 -4.28 -29.11 34.39
C LYS A 523 -2.97 -29.73 33.92
N ALA A 524 -3.00 -30.58 32.89
CA ALA A 524 -1.78 -31.09 32.27
C ALA A 524 -0.95 -29.96 31.65
N LEU A 525 -1.56 -29.07 30.86
CA LEU A 525 -0.87 -27.94 30.25
C LEU A 525 -0.32 -26.93 31.27
N ASP A 526 -1.03 -26.69 32.37
CA ASP A 526 -0.57 -25.80 33.44
C ASP A 526 0.65 -26.40 34.19
N SER A 527 0.74 -27.72 34.25
CA SER A 527 1.82 -28.44 34.97
C SER A 527 3.05 -28.70 34.10
N LEU A 528 2.85 -28.88 32.79
CA LEU A 528 3.91 -29.07 31.80
C LEU A 528 4.37 -27.68 31.33
N ALA A 529 5.27 -27.08 32.10
CA ALA A 529 5.59 -25.66 31.99
C ALA A 529 6.14 -25.20 30.62
N TYR A 530 6.95 -26.03 29.93
CA TYR A 530 7.60 -25.68 28.66
C TYR A 530 8.05 -26.95 27.93
N ASP A 531 8.01 -26.96 26.59
CA ASP A 531 8.49 -28.03 25.69
C ASP A 531 8.12 -29.45 26.18
N PHE A 532 6.98 -29.99 25.75
CA PHE A 532 6.59 -31.35 26.13
C PHE A 532 6.27 -32.25 24.93
N SER A 533 6.69 -33.51 25.05
CA SER A 533 6.34 -34.56 24.11
C SER A 533 4.93 -35.08 24.35
N LEU A 534 4.36 -35.67 23.31
CA LEU A 534 3.12 -36.42 23.37
C LEU A 534 3.10 -37.47 24.50
N GLU A 535 4.22 -38.17 24.69
CA GLU A 535 4.38 -39.21 25.70
C GLU A 535 4.34 -38.61 27.11
N GLN A 536 5.08 -37.53 27.34
CA GLN A 536 5.09 -36.83 28.63
C GLN A 536 3.69 -36.33 29.01
N ALA A 537 2.99 -35.69 28.07
CA ALA A 537 1.66 -35.15 28.32
C ALA A 537 0.62 -36.24 28.60
N ASN A 538 0.64 -37.33 27.83
CA ASN A 538 -0.31 -38.44 28.02
C ASN A 538 0.02 -39.27 29.27
N SER A 539 1.29 -39.36 29.67
CA SER A 539 1.70 -40.00 30.93
C SER A 539 1.20 -39.21 32.14
N PHE A 540 1.32 -37.88 32.10
CA PHE A 540 0.76 -37.01 33.13
C PHE A 540 -0.76 -37.17 33.25
N LEU A 541 -1.48 -37.21 32.13
CA LEU A 541 -2.94 -37.43 32.13
C LEU A 541 -3.30 -38.79 32.75
N ALA A 542 -2.60 -39.86 32.37
CA ALA A 542 -2.84 -41.20 32.90
C ALA A 542 -2.56 -41.29 34.40
N GLU A 543 -1.49 -40.63 34.88
CA GLU A 543 -1.10 -40.64 36.29
C GLU A 543 -2.06 -39.80 37.17
N LYS A 544 -2.38 -38.57 36.75
CA LYS A 544 -3.18 -37.63 37.56
C LYS A 544 -4.68 -37.77 37.36
N PHE A 545 -5.13 -38.29 36.22
CA PHE A 545 -6.55 -38.41 35.86
C PHE A 545 -6.85 -39.81 35.26
N PRO A 546 -6.73 -40.90 36.04
CA PRO A 546 -6.79 -42.28 35.52
C PRO A 546 -8.13 -42.68 34.89
N TYR A 547 -9.21 -41.96 35.18
CA TYR A 547 -10.55 -42.20 34.59
C TYR A 547 -10.85 -41.29 33.39
N TYR A 548 -9.93 -40.39 33.01
CA TYR A 548 -10.07 -39.53 31.85
C TYR A 548 -9.55 -40.25 30.60
N ASN A 549 -10.43 -40.46 29.61
CA ASN A 549 -10.12 -41.22 28.40
C ASN A 549 -9.49 -40.37 27.28
N GLY A 550 -9.46 -39.05 27.43
CA GLY A 550 -8.89 -38.16 26.42
C GLY A 550 -7.37 -38.20 26.41
N LYS A 551 -6.78 -37.87 25.27
CA LYS A 551 -5.33 -37.83 25.05
C LYS A 551 -4.96 -36.64 24.19
N PHE A 552 -3.75 -36.14 24.37
CA PHE A 552 -3.11 -35.30 23.37
C PHE A 552 -2.75 -36.17 22.16
N LYS A 553 -2.83 -35.58 20.96
CA LYS A 553 -2.44 -36.17 19.68
C LYS A 553 -1.19 -35.53 19.09
N ASN A 554 -0.88 -34.32 19.51
CA ASN A 554 0.27 -33.54 19.07
C ASN A 554 1.21 -33.20 20.24
N SER A 555 2.50 -33.07 19.93
CA SER A 555 3.46 -32.45 20.85
C SER A 555 3.33 -30.92 20.78
N PHE A 556 3.85 -30.21 21.78
CA PHE A 556 3.86 -28.75 21.82
C PHE A 556 5.25 -28.20 22.10
N ILE A 557 5.67 -27.20 21.31
CA ILE A 557 6.94 -26.49 21.44
C ILE A 557 6.67 -25.16 22.13
N GLY A 558 7.41 -24.84 23.18
CA GLY A 558 7.19 -23.71 24.07
C GLY A 558 6.05 -23.95 25.06
N ARG A 559 5.60 -22.86 25.69
CA ARG A 559 4.45 -22.87 26.62
C ARG A 559 3.16 -22.63 25.85
N VAL A 560 2.10 -23.38 26.16
CA VAL A 560 0.79 -23.18 25.51
C VAL A 560 0.16 -21.87 25.97
N ASN A 561 -0.07 -20.94 25.04
CA ASN A 561 -0.95 -19.80 25.31
C ASN A 561 -2.40 -20.22 25.12
N GLN A 562 -3.01 -20.69 26.21
CA GLN A 562 -4.39 -21.17 26.19
C GLN A 562 -5.39 -20.10 25.74
N SER A 563 -5.14 -18.82 26.04
CA SER A 563 -6.01 -17.72 25.61
C SER A 563 -6.02 -17.59 24.09
N LEU A 564 -4.83 -17.57 23.48
CA LEU A 564 -4.67 -17.52 22.02
C LEU A 564 -5.28 -18.76 21.36
N VAL A 565 -4.86 -19.97 21.76
CA VAL A 565 -5.32 -21.22 21.14
C VAL A 565 -6.84 -21.36 21.22
N ASN A 566 -7.43 -21.09 22.39
CA ASN A 566 -8.88 -21.17 22.56
C ASN A 566 -9.60 -20.15 21.67
N LYS A 567 -9.08 -18.92 21.57
CA LYS A 567 -9.63 -17.88 20.70
C LYS A 567 -9.55 -18.27 19.23
N LEU A 568 -8.39 -18.74 18.74
CA LEU A 568 -8.22 -19.19 17.36
C LEU A 568 -9.17 -20.34 17.02
N TYR A 569 -9.29 -21.34 17.91
CA TYR A 569 -10.22 -22.46 17.74
C TYR A 569 -11.68 -21.98 17.66
N GLN A 570 -12.08 -21.09 18.55
CA GLN A 570 -13.44 -20.56 18.58
C GLN A 570 -13.76 -19.72 17.33
N ILE A 571 -12.81 -18.93 16.82
CA ILE A 571 -13.02 -18.18 15.58
C ILE A 571 -13.13 -19.15 14.40
N LYS A 572 -12.23 -20.16 14.33
CA LYS A 572 -12.20 -21.14 13.23
C LYS A 572 -13.46 -22.00 13.15
N THR A 573 -14.03 -22.34 14.31
CA THR A 573 -15.29 -23.10 14.43
C THR A 573 -16.54 -22.22 14.40
N ASN A 574 -16.39 -20.90 14.17
CA ASN A 574 -17.50 -19.94 14.20
C ASN A 574 -18.29 -20.00 15.52
N THR A 575 -17.61 -20.20 16.66
CA THR A 575 -18.20 -20.20 18.01
C THR A 575 -17.74 -19.00 18.85
N TYR A 576 -16.82 -18.16 18.34
CA TYR A 576 -16.36 -16.96 19.02
C TYR A 576 -17.49 -15.91 19.11
N LEU A 577 -18.09 -15.80 20.29
CA LEU A 577 -19.26 -14.96 20.52
C LEU A 577 -19.04 -13.48 20.16
N PRO A 578 -17.91 -12.82 20.51
CA PRO A 578 -17.71 -11.42 20.13
C PRO A 578 -17.79 -11.17 18.63
N ALA A 579 -17.18 -12.02 17.80
CA ALA A 579 -17.27 -11.90 16.33
C ALA A 579 -18.70 -12.06 15.79
N LYS A 580 -19.54 -12.86 16.47
CA LYS A 580 -20.96 -13.03 16.11
C LYS A 580 -21.84 -11.86 16.53
N VAL A 581 -21.49 -11.22 17.64
CA VAL A 581 -22.21 -10.08 18.20
C VAL A 581 -21.82 -8.77 17.51
N PHE A 582 -20.61 -8.71 16.98
CA PHE A 582 -20.01 -7.55 16.31
C PHE A 582 -19.58 -7.87 14.88
N PRO A 583 -20.45 -8.44 14.03
CA PRO A 583 -20.05 -8.92 12.73
C PRO A 583 -19.78 -7.75 11.79
N TYR A 584 -18.88 -8.03 10.86
CA TYR A 584 -18.42 -7.08 9.86
C TYR A 584 -18.34 -7.79 8.51
N ARG A 585 -18.89 -7.18 7.47
CA ARG A 585 -18.82 -7.66 6.10
C ARG A 585 -18.02 -6.67 5.26
N LYS A 586 -16.85 -7.10 4.77
CA LYS A 586 -16.06 -6.33 3.80
C LYS A 586 -16.88 -6.04 2.55
N VAL A 587 -16.55 -4.93 1.91
CA VAL A 587 -16.99 -4.57 0.56
C VAL A 587 -16.52 -5.67 -0.40
N SER A 588 -17.35 -6.01 -1.39
CA SER A 588 -17.02 -7.04 -2.38
C SER A 588 -15.76 -6.67 -3.19
N ASP A 589 -14.94 -7.66 -3.55
CA ASP A 589 -13.68 -7.45 -4.27
C ASP A 589 -13.89 -6.70 -5.61
N GLU A 590 -15.02 -6.93 -6.31
CA GLU A 590 -15.39 -6.19 -7.53
C GLU A 590 -15.56 -4.68 -7.30
N LYS A 591 -16.24 -4.30 -6.21
CA LYS A 591 -16.40 -2.90 -5.81
C LYS A 591 -15.09 -2.28 -5.35
N ILE A 592 -14.28 -3.02 -4.58
CA ILE A 592 -12.93 -2.56 -4.20
C ILE A 592 -12.10 -2.29 -5.45
N ASN A 593 -12.09 -3.21 -6.40
CA ASN A 593 -11.41 -3.05 -7.69
C ASN A 593 -11.94 -1.86 -8.50
N SER A 594 -13.22 -1.53 -8.37
CA SER A 594 -13.80 -0.34 -9.03
C SER A 594 -13.36 0.96 -8.34
N LEU A 595 -13.32 1.00 -7.01
CA LEU A 595 -12.83 2.15 -6.23
C LEU A 595 -11.35 2.44 -6.52
N VAL A 596 -10.50 1.42 -6.46
CA VAL A 596 -9.04 1.55 -6.61
C VAL A 596 -8.62 1.96 -8.03
N ASN A 597 -9.43 1.64 -9.04
CA ASN A 597 -9.19 2.03 -10.43
C ASN A 597 -9.94 3.30 -10.86
N GLY A 598 -10.47 4.10 -9.91
CA GLY A 598 -11.19 5.34 -10.21
C GLY A 598 -12.51 5.15 -10.99
N ARG A 599 -13.03 3.92 -11.04
CA ARG A 599 -14.30 3.59 -11.71
C ARG A 599 -15.51 3.75 -10.80
N GLY A 600 -15.32 3.93 -9.50
CA GLY A 600 -16.39 4.18 -8.52
C GLY A 600 -15.92 5.07 -7.37
N LYS A 601 -16.87 5.54 -6.56
CA LYS A 601 -16.61 6.53 -5.50
C LYS A 601 -17.16 6.13 -4.14
N CYS A 602 -16.55 6.66 -3.10
CA CYS A 602 -17.07 6.66 -1.74
C CYS A 602 -17.91 7.92 -1.47
N GLU A 603 -19.01 7.82 -0.73
CA GLU A 603 -19.75 8.98 -0.22
C GLU A 603 -19.46 9.13 1.28
N VAL A 604 -19.04 10.32 1.70
CA VAL A 604 -18.83 10.67 3.12
C VAL A 604 -19.89 11.70 3.51
N LEU A 605 -20.77 11.32 4.43
CA LEU A 605 -21.87 12.16 4.91
C LEU A 605 -21.46 12.89 6.19
N GLY A 606 -21.26 14.21 6.09
CA GLY A 606 -20.94 15.10 7.21
C GLY A 606 -19.54 15.69 7.14
N SER A 607 -19.44 17.02 7.24
CA SER A 607 -18.16 17.76 7.12
C SER A 607 -17.39 17.95 8.43
N GLY A 608 -17.78 17.28 9.52
CA GLY A 608 -17.10 17.39 10.82
C GLY A 608 -15.72 16.72 10.82
N ILE A 609 -15.03 16.74 11.97
CA ILE A 609 -13.69 16.13 12.06
C ILE A 609 -13.68 14.64 11.66
N SER A 610 -14.72 13.87 12.01
CA SER A 610 -14.86 12.47 11.58
C SER A 610 -14.91 12.31 10.06
N GLY A 611 -15.67 13.17 9.37
CA GLY A 611 -15.80 13.14 7.92
C GLY A 611 -14.50 13.56 7.23
N ILE A 612 -13.87 14.64 7.69
CA ILE A 612 -12.60 15.10 7.11
C ILE A 612 -11.48 14.08 7.35
N SER A 613 -11.40 13.47 8.53
CA SER A 613 -10.45 12.37 8.79
C SER A 613 -10.68 11.17 7.86
N THR A 614 -11.94 10.84 7.57
CA THR A 614 -12.32 9.77 6.63
C THR A 614 -11.86 10.12 5.21
N ILE A 615 -12.13 11.34 4.75
CA ILE A 615 -11.70 11.83 3.44
C ILE A 615 -10.19 11.85 3.31
N ASN A 616 -9.47 12.32 4.33
CA ASN A 616 -8.02 12.41 4.28
C ASN A 616 -7.40 11.03 4.03
N TYR A 617 -7.90 10.00 4.72
CA TYR A 617 -7.40 8.65 4.52
C TYR A 617 -7.82 8.03 3.18
N LEU A 618 -9.03 8.32 2.68
CA LEU A 618 -9.43 7.92 1.31
C LEU A 618 -8.51 8.53 0.25
N LYS A 619 -8.12 9.80 0.43
CA LYS A 619 -7.17 10.50 -0.44
C LYS A 619 -5.78 9.85 -0.40
N ASP A 620 -5.29 9.48 0.78
CA ASP A 620 -4.01 8.78 0.92
C ASP A 620 -4.01 7.44 0.16
N LEU A 621 -5.16 6.76 0.12
CA LEU A 621 -5.38 5.53 -0.63
C LEU A 621 -5.69 5.75 -2.13
N GLN A 622 -5.73 7.01 -2.59
CA GLN A 622 -6.12 7.39 -3.96
C GLN A 622 -7.51 6.88 -4.36
N ILE A 623 -8.44 6.84 -3.41
CA ILE A 623 -9.84 6.47 -3.66
C ILE A 623 -10.67 7.74 -3.78
N ASP A 624 -11.37 7.86 -4.90
CA ASP A 624 -12.27 8.97 -5.15
C ASP A 624 -13.44 9.00 -4.16
N PHE A 625 -13.82 10.21 -3.75
CA PHE A 625 -14.89 10.43 -2.80
C PHE A 625 -15.77 11.62 -3.17
N ILE A 626 -16.94 11.67 -2.54
CA ILE A 626 -17.86 12.80 -2.53
C ILE A 626 -18.14 13.15 -1.07
N LEU A 627 -18.02 14.44 -0.74
CA LEU A 627 -18.45 14.95 0.56
C LEU A 627 -19.86 15.51 0.42
N THR A 628 -20.80 14.89 1.14
CA THR A 628 -22.18 15.33 1.24
C THR A 628 -22.39 15.94 2.62
N ASP A 629 -22.77 17.21 2.71
CA ASP A 629 -23.08 17.86 3.98
C ASP A 629 -24.46 18.50 3.91
N SER A 630 -25.37 18.06 4.78
CA SER A 630 -26.58 18.81 5.11
C SER A 630 -26.17 19.97 6.02
N PHE A 631 -26.66 21.19 5.77
CA PHE A 631 -26.44 22.36 6.64
C PHE A 631 -27.01 22.10 8.05
N SER A 632 -26.25 21.36 8.86
CA SER A 632 -26.58 21.06 10.24
C SER A 632 -26.07 22.20 11.10
N LYS A 633 -26.97 22.89 11.80
CA LYS A 633 -26.61 23.86 12.84
C LYS A 633 -26.09 23.18 14.12
N ASN A 634 -26.10 21.84 14.20
CA ASN A 634 -25.71 21.04 15.36
C ASN A 634 -24.33 20.37 15.15
N LYS A 635 -23.34 21.10 14.63
CA LYS A 635 -21.97 20.59 14.45
C LYS A 635 -21.21 20.56 15.79
N GLY A 636 -20.40 19.53 16.00
CA GLY A 636 -19.50 19.44 17.17
C GLY A 636 -18.14 20.10 16.96
N SER A 637 -17.66 20.13 15.71
CA SER A 637 -16.35 20.67 15.31
C SER A 637 -16.47 22.14 14.88
N ILE A 638 -16.80 23.02 15.82
CA ILE A 638 -17.03 24.45 15.55
C ILE A 638 -16.08 25.40 16.32
N ASN A 639 -15.39 24.89 17.34
CA ASN A 639 -14.49 25.70 18.15
C ASN A 639 -13.25 26.08 17.33
N PRO A 640 -12.82 27.37 17.34
CA PRO A 640 -11.68 27.82 16.54
C PRO A 640 -10.39 27.08 16.89
N ILE A 641 -10.16 26.91 18.19
CA ILE A 641 -9.00 26.21 18.75
C ILE A 641 -9.51 25.11 19.70
N GLY A 642 -9.08 23.88 19.42
CA GLY A 642 -9.27 22.73 20.29
C GLY A 642 -7.95 22.26 20.88
N LEU A 643 -8.00 21.74 22.11
CA LEU A 643 -6.84 21.11 22.75
C LEU A 643 -6.84 19.60 22.46
N VAL A 644 -5.70 19.06 22.06
CA VAL A 644 -5.51 17.64 21.80
C VAL A 644 -4.55 17.04 22.81
N TYR A 645 -5.06 16.10 23.59
CA TYR A 645 -4.32 15.30 24.56
C TYR A 645 -5.14 14.03 24.89
N PRO A 646 -4.50 12.93 25.33
CA PRO A 646 -5.21 11.70 25.65
C PRO A 646 -6.12 11.89 26.87
N GLN A 647 -7.30 11.27 26.84
CA GLN A 647 -8.15 11.19 28.03
C GLN A 647 -7.72 9.98 28.85
N LEU A 648 -7.37 10.22 30.11
CA LEU A 648 -6.89 9.20 31.03
C LEU A 648 -7.91 9.08 32.17
N VAL A 649 -8.40 7.85 32.38
CA VAL A 649 -9.39 7.47 33.38
C VAL A 649 -8.83 6.35 34.26
N ASP A 650 -9.33 6.24 35.48
CA ASP A 650 -8.90 5.25 36.47
C ASP A 650 -9.60 3.89 36.33
N ASP A 651 -10.79 3.89 35.76
CA ASP A 651 -11.70 2.74 35.72
C ASP A 651 -11.65 1.92 34.42
N SER A 652 -10.82 2.29 33.43
CA SER A 652 -10.60 1.48 32.22
C SER A 652 -9.23 1.71 31.60
N SER A 653 -8.37 0.69 31.71
CA SER A 653 -7.06 0.67 31.04
C SER A 653 -7.18 0.62 29.51
N GLU A 654 -8.22 -0.01 28.98
CA GLU A 654 -8.41 -0.15 27.53
C GLU A 654 -8.86 1.17 26.89
N LEU A 655 -9.65 1.98 27.60
CA LEU A 655 -10.01 3.32 27.13
C LEU A 655 -8.79 4.24 27.11
N ASN A 656 -7.94 4.17 28.15
CA ASN A 656 -6.66 4.88 28.15
C ASN A 656 -5.80 4.45 26.96
N ASN A 657 -5.73 3.15 26.70
CA ASN A 657 -4.97 2.59 25.58
C ASN A 657 -5.46 3.13 24.23
N LEU A 658 -6.77 3.18 23.99
CA LEU A 658 -7.35 3.83 22.80
C LEU A 658 -6.92 5.30 22.67
N HIS A 659 -7.02 6.08 23.75
CA HIS A 659 -6.67 7.50 23.72
C HIS A 659 -5.17 7.73 23.50
N ILE A 660 -4.31 6.93 24.14
CA ILE A 660 -2.86 7.00 24.01
C ILE A 660 -2.44 6.63 22.58
N ARG A 661 -2.94 5.51 22.03
CA ARG A 661 -2.67 5.13 20.63
C ARG A 661 -3.07 6.21 19.65
N ALA A 662 -4.27 6.77 19.83
CA ALA A 662 -4.76 7.84 18.97
C ALA A 662 -3.88 9.10 19.09
N PHE A 663 -3.45 9.45 20.30
CA PHE A 663 -2.56 10.58 20.52
C PHE A 663 -1.18 10.38 19.89
N LEU A 664 -0.55 9.22 20.09
CA LEU A 664 0.75 8.88 19.51
C LEU A 664 0.69 8.85 17.98
N TYR A 665 -0.38 8.29 17.40
CA TYR A 665 -0.63 8.33 15.97
C TYR A 665 -0.71 9.78 15.46
N ASN A 666 -1.48 10.63 16.15
CA ASN A 666 -1.67 12.02 15.75
C ASN A 666 -0.42 12.89 15.95
N LYS A 667 0.46 12.59 16.92
CA LYS A 667 1.69 13.37 17.16
C LYS A 667 2.51 13.50 15.87
N ALA A 668 2.69 12.40 15.15
CA ALA A 668 3.37 12.36 13.86
C ALA A 668 2.59 13.12 12.77
N VAL A 669 1.28 12.87 12.64
CA VAL A 669 0.44 13.53 11.62
C VAL A 669 0.37 15.04 11.82
N PHE A 670 0.24 15.50 13.06
CA PHE A 670 0.09 16.92 13.39
C PHE A 670 1.37 17.71 13.19
N ALA A 671 2.54 17.09 13.32
CA ALA A 671 3.81 17.73 13.00
C ALA A 671 3.87 18.16 11.51
N GLU A 672 3.24 17.40 10.61
CA GLU A 672 3.17 17.69 9.18
C GLU A 672 2.13 18.79 8.83
N LEU A 673 1.19 19.11 9.74
CA LEU A 673 0.08 20.04 9.46
C LEU A 673 0.44 21.53 9.62
N GLY A 674 1.69 21.87 9.97
CA GLY A 674 2.18 23.25 9.99
C GLY A 674 1.41 24.16 10.97
N ASP A 675 0.81 25.24 10.46
CA ASP A 675 0.12 26.25 11.29
C ASP A 675 -1.28 25.82 11.78
N VAL A 676 -1.75 24.65 11.37
CA VAL A 676 -3.02 24.05 11.79
C VAL A 676 -2.92 23.31 13.12
N ALA A 677 -1.75 22.75 13.46
CA ALA A 677 -1.55 22.06 14.73
C ALA A 677 -0.19 22.43 15.33
N LYS A 678 -0.21 23.08 16.49
CA LYS A 678 1.02 23.50 17.19
C LYS A 678 1.19 22.71 18.49
N PRO A 679 2.38 22.19 18.80
CA PRO A 679 2.67 21.63 20.11
C PRO A 679 2.27 22.61 21.21
N SER A 680 1.75 22.10 22.32
CA SER A 680 1.43 22.92 23.48
C SER A 680 1.54 22.16 24.79
N GLU A 681 2.01 22.87 25.81
CA GLU A 681 1.98 22.40 27.18
C GLU A 681 0.63 22.73 27.83
N ILE A 682 -0.06 21.70 28.31
CA ILE A 682 -1.40 21.85 28.88
C ILE A 682 -1.32 21.59 30.39
N LEU A 683 -1.67 22.59 31.18
CA LEU A 683 -1.76 22.47 32.63
C LEU A 683 -3.13 21.89 33.02
N LEU A 684 -3.14 20.71 33.64
CA LEU A 684 -4.35 20.03 34.10
C LEU A 684 -4.51 20.17 35.60
N LYS A 685 -5.67 20.67 36.05
CA LYS A 685 -6.01 20.70 37.48
C LYS A 685 -6.27 19.30 38.03
N LYS A 686 -5.64 18.98 39.16
CA LYS A 686 -5.88 17.75 39.92
C LYS A 686 -7.25 17.85 40.58
N LYS A 687 -8.25 17.19 39.99
CA LYS A 687 -9.58 17.02 40.59
C LYS A 687 -9.80 15.63 41.19
N SER A 688 -8.92 14.67 40.88
CA SER A 688 -9.03 13.29 41.35
C SER A 688 -8.11 13.04 42.55
N LYS A 689 -8.51 12.11 43.43
CA LYS A 689 -7.62 11.52 44.45
C LYS A 689 -6.59 10.55 43.84
N VAL A 690 -6.72 10.25 42.55
CA VAL A 690 -5.90 9.27 41.83
C VAL A 690 -4.61 9.92 41.34
N ILE A 691 -3.50 9.27 41.63
CA ILE A 691 -2.17 9.61 41.13
C ILE A 691 -2.01 8.91 39.76
N PRO A 692 -1.74 9.63 38.66
CA PRO A 692 -1.40 9.04 37.36
C PRO A 692 -0.31 8.00 37.53
N ASN A 693 -0.40 6.91 36.78
CA ASN A 693 0.70 5.96 36.73
C ASN A 693 1.93 6.68 36.15
N TYR A 694 3.06 6.62 36.85
CA TYR A 694 4.25 7.46 36.58
C TYR A 694 5.00 7.09 35.28
N ASP A 695 4.59 6.03 34.58
CA ASP A 695 5.25 5.54 33.36
C ASP A 695 4.82 6.26 32.06
N TRP A 696 4.00 7.32 32.14
CA TRP A 696 3.59 8.09 30.96
C TRP A 696 4.55 9.25 30.70
N GLN A 697 5.49 9.06 29.77
CA GLN A 697 6.56 10.03 29.41
C GLN A 697 6.08 11.45 29.04
N PHE A 698 4.80 11.64 28.74
CA PHE A 698 4.21 12.93 28.35
C PHE A 698 3.40 13.61 29.47
N VAL A 699 3.40 13.07 30.69
CA VAL A 699 2.70 13.64 31.86
C VAL A 699 3.69 13.91 33.00
N ASP A 700 3.88 15.18 33.35
CA ASP A 700 4.70 15.59 34.49
C ASP A 700 3.84 15.99 35.69
N ASN A 701 4.29 15.61 36.88
CA ASN A 701 3.70 16.08 38.13
C ASN A 701 4.41 17.37 38.58
N LEU A 702 3.78 18.53 38.33
CA LEU A 702 4.36 19.82 38.70
C LEU A 702 4.15 20.20 40.18
N SER A 703 2.99 19.86 40.76
CA SER A 703 2.66 20.23 42.14
C SER A 703 1.51 19.39 42.70
N ASN A 704 1.17 19.56 43.98
CA ASN A 704 -0.03 18.94 44.58
C ASN A 704 -1.35 19.37 43.92
N LYS A 705 -1.37 20.42 43.09
CA LYS A 705 -2.57 20.96 42.44
C LYS A 705 -2.64 20.69 40.93
N PHE A 706 -1.51 20.45 40.26
CA PHE A 706 -1.46 20.40 38.79
C PHE A 706 -0.61 19.27 38.22
N TYR A 707 -1.09 18.67 37.12
CA TYR A 707 -0.28 17.92 36.17
C TYR A 707 0.03 18.81 34.96
N LYS A 708 1.14 18.55 34.30
CA LYS A 708 1.47 19.10 32.98
C LYS A 708 1.42 17.96 31.98
N ILE A 709 0.67 18.13 30.90
CA ILE A 709 0.59 17.15 29.83
C ILE A 709 1.08 17.77 28.52
N GLN A 710 1.90 17.04 27.78
CA GLN A 710 2.26 17.44 26.42
C GLN A 710 1.06 17.17 25.49
N GLY A 711 0.72 18.16 24.67
CA GLY A 711 -0.41 18.09 23.75
C GLY A 711 -0.25 19.03 22.57
N TYR A 712 -1.37 19.35 21.92
CA TYR A 712 -1.41 20.26 20.77
C TYR A 712 -2.58 21.25 20.87
N LYS A 713 -2.37 22.46 20.34
CA LYS A 713 -3.42 23.39 19.92
C LYS A 713 -3.76 23.11 18.46
N PHE A 714 -5.00 22.71 18.19
CA PHE A 714 -5.49 22.41 16.85
C PHE A 714 -6.46 23.49 16.38
N TYR A 715 -6.12 24.16 15.28
CA TYR A 715 -6.91 25.23 14.67
C TYR A 715 -7.97 24.63 13.73
N VAL A 716 -9.10 24.23 14.31
CA VAL A 716 -10.14 23.41 13.65
C VAL A 716 -10.68 24.09 12.40
N ASN A 717 -10.95 25.39 12.45
CA ASN A 717 -11.57 26.10 11.34
C ASN A 717 -10.60 26.31 10.17
N ARG A 718 -9.29 26.45 10.44
CA ARG A 718 -8.25 26.44 9.39
C ARG A 718 -8.23 25.10 8.67
N PHE A 719 -8.22 24.03 9.45
CA PHE A 719 -8.23 22.67 8.91
C PHE A 719 -9.45 22.43 8.03
N ILE A 720 -10.65 22.74 8.52
CA ILE A 720 -11.89 22.57 7.76
C ILE A 720 -11.84 23.40 6.47
N HIS A 721 -11.50 24.70 6.57
CA HIS A 721 -11.46 25.60 5.42
C HIS A 721 -10.43 25.19 4.37
N GLN A 722 -9.20 24.82 4.79
CA GLN A 722 -8.16 24.33 3.89
C GLN A 722 -8.63 23.10 3.10
N TYR A 723 -9.32 22.17 3.76
CA TYR A 723 -9.86 20.97 3.10
C TYR A 723 -11.04 21.28 2.19
N GLN A 724 -11.89 22.25 2.54
CA GLN A 724 -12.99 22.69 1.69
C GLN A 724 -12.49 23.37 0.41
N GLN A 725 -11.44 24.20 0.50
CA GLN A 725 -10.87 24.87 -0.68
C GLN A 725 -10.14 23.91 -1.63
N LEU A 726 -9.43 22.92 -1.09
CA LEU A 726 -8.70 21.92 -1.89
C LEU A 726 -9.63 20.98 -2.65
N ASN A 727 -10.88 20.82 -2.21
CA ASN A 727 -11.83 19.86 -2.77
C ASN A 727 -13.05 20.59 -3.39
N LYS A 728 -13.03 20.78 -4.71
CA LYS A 728 -14.10 21.44 -5.50
C LYS A 728 -15.43 20.65 -5.56
N LEU A 729 -15.60 19.55 -4.82
CA LEU A 729 -16.76 18.64 -4.89
C LEU A 729 -17.46 18.50 -3.52
N ILE A 730 -17.85 19.63 -2.94
CA ILE A 730 -18.83 19.63 -1.85
C ILE A 730 -20.20 19.77 -2.49
N LEU A 731 -20.97 18.68 -2.52
CA LEU A 731 -22.38 18.74 -2.88
C LEU A 731 -23.15 19.17 -1.63
N GLN A 732 -23.50 20.45 -1.56
CA GLN A 732 -24.32 20.99 -0.47
C GLN A 732 -25.76 20.52 -0.62
N TYR A 733 -26.37 20.05 0.47
CA TYR A 733 -27.68 19.39 0.44
C TYR A 733 -28.89 20.34 0.31
N ASP A 734 -28.69 21.64 0.08
CA ASP A 734 -29.77 22.55 -0.30
C ASP A 734 -30.05 22.39 -1.80
N LEU A 735 -30.83 21.36 -2.14
CA LEU A 735 -31.14 20.98 -3.51
C LEU A 735 -32.01 22.05 -4.21
N HIS A 736 -31.36 23.05 -4.81
CA HIS A 736 -31.93 23.76 -5.96
C HIS A 736 -32.15 22.75 -7.11
N MET A 737 -33.16 22.97 -7.96
CA MET A 737 -33.56 22.02 -9.01
C MET A 737 -32.42 21.61 -9.98
N GLN A 738 -31.40 22.45 -10.17
CA GLN A 738 -30.23 22.15 -11.01
C GLN A 738 -29.24 21.16 -10.36
N ASP A 739 -29.07 21.17 -9.04
CA ASP A 739 -28.15 20.28 -8.33
C ASP A 739 -28.72 18.87 -8.11
N LYS A 740 -30.05 18.70 -8.18
CA LYS A 740 -30.68 17.37 -8.18
C LYS A 740 -30.26 16.53 -9.39
N ALA A 741 -30.18 17.14 -10.57
CA ALA A 741 -29.78 16.44 -11.79
C ALA A 741 -28.30 16.01 -11.73
N ASN A 742 -27.42 16.90 -11.25
CA ASN A 742 -26.01 16.59 -11.02
C ASN A 742 -25.80 15.52 -9.93
N TYR A 743 -26.52 15.61 -8.82
CA TYR A 743 -26.47 14.56 -7.77
C TYR A 743 -27.01 13.23 -8.28
N GLN A 744 -28.09 13.20 -9.06
CA GLN A 744 -28.60 11.97 -9.68
C GLN A 744 -27.58 11.35 -10.65
N ALA A 745 -26.92 12.15 -11.48
CA ALA A 745 -25.87 11.68 -12.38
C ALA A 745 -24.64 11.12 -11.63
N VAL A 746 -24.29 11.69 -10.46
CA VAL A 746 -23.17 11.26 -9.63
C VAL A 746 -23.53 10.05 -8.74
N LYS A 747 -24.80 9.89 -8.37
CA LYS A 747 -25.30 8.83 -7.49
C LYS A 747 -25.14 7.42 -8.08
N GLU A 748 -25.16 7.31 -9.40
CA GLU A 748 -25.02 6.03 -10.11
C GLU A 748 -23.65 5.36 -9.88
N ASN A 749 -22.66 6.10 -9.39
CA ASN A 749 -21.30 5.60 -9.19
C ASN A 749 -20.81 5.53 -7.73
N ILE A 750 -21.72 5.66 -6.75
CA ILE A 750 -21.40 5.53 -5.33
C ILE A 750 -21.46 4.06 -4.91
N LEU A 751 -20.32 3.51 -4.49
CA LEU A 751 -20.19 2.09 -4.13
C LEU A 751 -20.21 1.85 -2.62
N VAL A 752 -19.75 2.82 -1.82
CA VAL A 752 -19.60 2.73 -0.36
C VAL A 752 -20.01 4.04 0.30
N ARG A 753 -20.68 3.99 1.46
CA ARG A 753 -21.09 5.16 2.24
C ARG A 753 -20.52 5.16 3.65
N TYR A 754 -19.99 6.31 4.08
CA TYR A 754 -19.52 6.57 5.44
C TYR A 754 -20.35 7.68 6.09
N PHE A 755 -21.09 7.33 7.13
CA PHE A 755 -21.96 8.21 7.90
C PHE A 755 -21.18 8.85 9.06
N CYS A 756 -20.77 10.10 8.86
CA CYS A 756 -19.98 10.92 9.78
C CYS A 756 -20.78 12.16 10.27
N THR A 757 -22.07 11.99 10.49
CA THR A 757 -23.08 13.08 10.61
C THR A 757 -23.13 13.79 11.97
N GLY A 758 -22.21 13.49 12.89
CA GLY A 758 -22.20 14.09 14.23
C GLY A 758 -23.50 13.80 14.98
N ALA A 759 -24.24 14.83 15.38
CA ALA A 759 -25.51 14.67 16.10
C ALA A 759 -26.57 13.87 15.32
N GLY A 760 -26.53 13.90 13.98
CA GLY A 760 -27.43 13.12 13.12
C GLY A 760 -27.27 11.61 13.26
N ILE A 761 -26.18 11.12 13.87
CA ILE A 761 -25.97 9.69 14.10
C ILE A 761 -27.05 9.06 15.00
N LYS A 762 -27.73 9.87 15.81
CA LYS A 762 -28.84 9.38 16.65
C LYS A 762 -30.05 8.96 15.81
N GLU A 763 -30.34 9.69 14.73
CA GLU A 763 -31.41 9.35 13.79
C GLU A 763 -31.04 8.08 13.00
N GLU A 764 -29.78 7.97 12.58
CA GLU A 764 -29.26 6.80 11.88
C GLU A 764 -29.30 5.51 12.71
N LEU A 765 -29.04 5.61 14.02
CA LEU A 765 -28.99 4.45 14.93
C LEU A 765 -30.30 4.22 15.71
N GLN A 766 -31.27 5.13 15.64
CA GLN A 766 -32.57 5.06 16.34
C GLN A 766 -32.43 4.73 17.85
N LEU A 767 -31.52 5.42 18.54
CA LEU A 767 -31.08 5.07 19.88
C LEU A 767 -31.29 6.19 20.91
N ASP A 768 -32.10 5.93 21.94
CA ASP A 768 -32.31 6.86 23.07
C ASP A 768 -31.10 7.00 23.99
N GLN A 769 -30.23 5.98 24.03
CA GLN A 769 -29.03 5.95 24.88
C GLN A 769 -27.91 6.86 24.39
N ILE A 770 -28.05 7.39 23.16
CA ILE A 770 -27.16 8.41 22.64
C ILE A 770 -27.56 9.74 23.27
N GLY A 771 -26.70 10.22 24.16
CA GLY A 771 -26.84 11.50 24.81
C GLY A 771 -26.22 12.61 23.98
N PHE A 772 -26.81 13.79 24.06
CA PHE A 772 -26.19 15.01 23.55
C PHE A 772 -25.64 15.83 24.71
N SER A 773 -24.55 16.53 24.45
CA SER A 773 -24.17 17.68 25.27
C SER A 773 -23.81 18.82 24.35
N SER A 774 -24.45 19.96 24.55
CA SER A 774 -24.13 21.17 23.81
C SER A 774 -23.35 22.14 24.67
N GLY A 775 -22.46 22.91 24.06
CA GLY A 775 -21.60 23.83 24.80
C GLY A 775 -21.11 24.98 23.96
N LYS A 776 -20.87 26.10 24.62
CA LYS A 776 -20.35 27.34 24.02
C LYS A 776 -18.99 27.67 24.61
N VAL A 777 -18.07 28.11 23.77
CA VAL A 777 -16.78 28.71 24.17
C VAL A 777 -16.87 30.21 24.05
N SER A 778 -16.24 31.00 24.91
CA SER A 778 -16.16 32.45 24.80
C SER A 778 -14.75 32.86 24.37
N TYR A 779 -14.59 34.08 23.84
CA TYR A 779 -13.27 34.60 23.47
C TYR A 779 -13.14 36.07 23.82
N ILE A 780 -11.88 36.51 23.99
CA ILE A 780 -11.51 37.91 24.12
C ILE A 780 -10.21 38.16 23.36
N ILE A 781 -10.07 39.32 22.73
CA ILE A 781 -8.80 39.73 22.10
C ILE A 781 -7.75 39.91 23.19
N LEU A 782 -6.54 39.36 23.01
CA LEU A 782 -5.50 39.37 24.05
C LEU A 782 -5.16 40.79 24.53
N GLU A 783 -5.06 41.73 23.60
CA GLU A 783 -4.81 43.14 23.91
C GLU A 783 -5.93 43.79 24.72
N ASP A 784 -7.18 43.39 24.46
CA ASP A 784 -8.32 43.86 25.23
C ASP A 784 -8.36 43.26 26.63
N LEU A 785 -8.00 41.98 26.77
CA LEU A 785 -7.82 41.35 28.07
C LEU A 785 -6.73 42.07 28.87
N ARG A 786 -5.59 42.38 28.25
CA ARG A 786 -4.51 43.15 28.89
C ARG A 786 -5.04 44.47 29.43
N LYS A 787 -5.76 45.25 28.62
CA LYS A 787 -6.35 46.53 29.05
C LYS A 787 -7.31 46.38 30.22
N VAL A 788 -8.15 45.34 30.24
CA VAL A 788 -9.05 45.06 31.37
C VAL A 788 -8.24 44.75 32.63
N LEU A 789 -7.24 43.87 32.54
CA LEU A 789 -6.39 43.52 33.68
C LEU A 789 -5.54 44.71 34.16
N GLU A 790 -5.03 45.54 33.25
CA GLU A 790 -4.24 46.73 33.55
C GLU A 790 -5.02 47.79 34.30
N LYS A 791 -6.32 47.89 34.01
CA LYS A 791 -7.26 48.79 34.70
C LYS A 791 -7.70 48.21 36.05
N PHE A 792 -7.85 46.89 36.13
CA PHE A 792 -8.33 46.19 37.31
C PHE A 792 -7.28 46.13 38.43
N PHE A 793 -6.04 45.76 38.12
CA PHE A 793 -4.96 45.69 39.11
C PHE A 793 -4.24 47.04 39.27
N THR A 794 -4.31 47.63 40.46
CA THR A 794 -3.67 48.92 40.79
C THR A 794 -2.25 48.76 41.35
N GLU A 795 -1.96 47.68 42.07
CA GLU A 795 -0.61 47.33 42.54
C GLU A 795 0.30 46.97 41.37
N VAL A 796 1.36 47.75 41.17
CA VAL A 796 2.26 47.62 40.01
C VAL A 796 2.93 46.25 39.93
N ASP A 797 3.38 45.69 41.06
CA ASP A 797 4.08 44.41 41.10
C ASP A 797 3.15 43.21 40.82
N LEU A 798 1.96 43.21 41.44
CA LEU A 798 0.93 42.19 41.18
C LEU A 798 0.44 42.27 39.73
N LYS A 799 0.21 43.48 39.23
CA LYS A 799 -0.16 43.77 37.84
C LYS A 799 0.89 43.24 36.86
N GLN A 800 2.16 43.60 37.04
CA GLN A 800 3.24 43.15 36.16
C GLN A 800 3.43 41.63 36.24
N SER A 801 3.32 41.04 37.43
CA SER A 801 3.41 39.58 37.61
C SER A 801 2.28 38.84 36.91
N VAL A 802 1.02 39.27 37.09
CA VAL A 802 -0.15 38.64 36.45
C VAL A 802 -0.05 38.75 34.94
N ILE A 803 0.23 39.94 34.40
CA ILE A 803 0.36 40.14 32.95
C ILE A 803 1.52 39.33 32.36
N ALA A 804 2.69 39.32 33.03
CA ALA A 804 3.86 38.56 32.57
C ALA A 804 3.67 37.04 32.64
N ASN A 805 2.84 36.55 33.56
CA ASN A 805 2.58 35.11 33.71
C ASN A 805 1.37 34.63 32.90
N LEU A 806 0.42 35.51 32.54
CA LEU A 806 -0.76 35.17 31.73
C LEU A 806 -0.37 34.49 30.40
N THR A 807 0.71 34.94 29.77
CA THR A 807 1.19 34.39 28.50
C THR A 807 2.15 33.21 28.66
N LYS A 808 2.61 32.89 29.88
CA LYS A 808 3.50 31.74 30.12
C LYS A 808 2.74 30.42 30.13
N ILE A 809 1.46 30.44 30.47
CA ILE A 809 0.62 29.24 30.49
C ILE A 809 -0.10 29.16 29.16
N GLU A 810 0.40 28.30 28.27
CA GLU A 810 -0.11 28.22 26.92
C GLU A 810 -1.56 27.74 26.85
N SER A 811 -1.91 26.77 27.69
CA SER A 811 -3.22 26.13 27.77
C SER A 811 -3.46 25.58 29.18
N TYR A 812 -4.70 25.62 29.64
CA TYR A 812 -5.10 25.12 30.96
C TYR A 812 -6.44 24.40 30.87
N CYS A 813 -6.61 23.31 31.64
CA CYS A 813 -7.87 22.60 31.82
C CYS A 813 -8.21 22.46 33.32
N GLY A 814 -9.33 23.03 33.73
CA GLY A 814 -9.86 23.05 35.09
C GLY A 814 -11.36 22.82 35.12
N LYS A 815 -12.16 23.84 35.47
CA LYS A 815 -13.64 23.76 35.37
C LYS A 815 -14.10 23.76 33.91
N GLY A 816 -13.36 24.43 33.04
CA GLY A 816 -13.40 24.29 31.60
C GLY A 816 -11.99 24.11 31.05
N TYR A 817 -11.68 24.78 29.96
CA TYR A 817 -10.36 24.99 29.41
C TYR A 817 -10.22 26.45 29.01
N TYR A 818 -8.98 26.96 29.00
CA TYR A 818 -8.64 28.15 28.26
C TYR A 818 -7.32 27.95 27.50
N THR A 819 -7.18 28.67 26.39
CA THR A 819 -5.99 28.59 25.55
C THR A 819 -5.77 29.88 24.79
N PHE A 820 -4.51 30.20 24.54
CA PHE A 820 -4.09 31.34 23.73
C PHE A 820 -3.80 30.89 22.31
N GLY A 821 -4.21 31.67 21.33
CA GLY A 821 -3.80 31.43 19.96
C GLY A 821 -4.16 32.55 19.02
N GLU A 822 -3.55 32.51 17.86
CA GLU A 822 -3.77 33.46 16.79
C GLU A 822 -4.92 32.94 15.92
N VAL A 823 -5.96 33.75 15.69
CA VAL A 823 -7.14 33.40 14.88
C VAL A 823 -7.42 34.45 13.81
N ILE A 824 -8.10 34.05 12.73
CA ILE A 824 -8.62 34.96 11.69
C ILE A 824 -10.09 35.25 12.00
N LEU A 825 -10.39 36.47 12.44
CA LEU A 825 -11.70 36.82 13.01
C LEU A 825 -12.89 36.59 12.07
N GLU A 826 -12.74 36.85 10.77
CA GLU A 826 -13.84 36.88 9.80
C GLU A 826 -14.55 35.52 9.62
N ASN A 827 -13.84 34.40 9.80
CA ASN A 827 -14.40 33.05 9.57
C ASN A 827 -14.07 32.04 10.68
N GLU A 828 -13.03 32.27 11.49
CA GLU A 828 -12.62 31.26 12.48
C GLU A 828 -13.36 31.39 13.82
N ILE A 829 -13.98 32.52 14.13
CA ILE A 829 -14.70 32.70 15.41
C ILE A 829 -16.20 32.90 15.22
N SER A 830 -16.60 33.63 14.18
CA SER A 830 -18.00 33.82 13.80
C SER A 830 -18.15 33.65 12.29
N PRO A 831 -18.98 32.72 11.79
CA PRO A 831 -19.24 32.54 10.37
C PRO A 831 -20.25 33.56 9.81
N ARG A 832 -20.64 34.58 10.60
CA ARG A 832 -21.61 35.60 10.19
C ARG A 832 -20.96 36.92 9.74
N MET A 833 -19.63 37.07 9.82
CA MET A 833 -18.99 38.30 9.35
C MET A 833 -19.08 38.42 7.82
N PRO A 834 -19.49 39.58 7.28
CA PRO A 834 -19.45 39.84 5.84
C PRO A 834 -18.01 39.90 5.33
N ASN A 835 -17.75 39.26 4.17
CA ASN A 835 -16.47 39.05 3.45
C ASN A 835 -15.56 40.28 3.16
N ASN A 836 -15.85 41.46 3.69
CA ASN A 836 -15.27 42.72 3.24
C ASN A 836 -14.33 43.41 4.25
N ASP A 837 -14.06 42.86 5.45
CA ASP A 837 -13.26 43.56 6.46
C ASP A 837 -12.09 42.74 7.06
N ILE A 838 -10.89 43.06 6.57
CA ILE A 838 -9.54 42.88 7.15
C ILE A 838 -9.14 41.46 7.61
N ARG A 839 -8.37 40.78 6.75
CA ARG A 839 -7.54 39.57 6.99
C ARG A 839 -6.40 39.76 8.02
N SER A 840 -6.66 40.39 9.16
CA SER A 840 -5.67 40.53 10.22
C SER A 840 -5.78 39.35 11.17
N LYS A 841 -4.69 38.59 11.31
CA LYS A 841 -4.58 37.61 12.37
C LYS A 841 -4.59 38.33 13.73
N LYS A 842 -5.40 37.87 14.67
CA LYS A 842 -5.48 38.44 16.02
C LYS A 842 -5.19 37.38 17.07
N GLU A 843 -4.42 37.75 18.08
CA GLU A 843 -4.25 36.92 19.26
C GLU A 843 -5.50 37.00 20.14
N VAL A 844 -6.04 35.83 20.48
CA VAL A 844 -7.22 35.71 21.34
C VAL A 844 -6.95 34.76 22.50
N VAL A 845 -7.73 34.94 23.56
CA VAL A 845 -7.90 33.96 24.63
C VAL A 845 -9.26 33.31 24.44
N LEU A 846 -9.27 32.01 24.18
CA LEU A 846 -10.49 31.20 24.12
C LEU A 846 -10.67 30.50 25.45
N PHE A 847 -11.89 30.51 26.00
CA PHE A 847 -12.19 29.85 27.27
C PHE A 847 -13.62 29.31 27.31
N GLY A 848 -13.80 28.14 27.91
CA GLY A 848 -15.08 27.43 27.92
C GLY A 848 -14.89 25.93 28.16
N ALA A 849 -15.76 25.03 27.76
CA ALA A 849 -17.09 25.29 27.25
C ALA A 849 -18.13 25.14 28.37
N THR A 850 -19.27 25.82 28.23
CA THR A 850 -20.47 25.44 28.97
C THR A 850 -20.92 24.03 28.58
N HIS A 851 -21.73 23.40 29.43
CA HIS A 851 -22.24 22.05 29.21
C HIS A 851 -23.74 21.97 29.51
N HIS A 852 -24.54 21.86 28.45
CA HIS A 852 -25.98 21.63 28.49
C HIS A 852 -26.26 20.18 28.11
N ASN A 853 -26.43 19.32 29.11
CA ASN A 853 -26.68 17.90 28.91
C ASN A 853 -28.11 17.66 28.39
N GLY A 854 -28.24 16.74 27.44
CA GLY A 854 -29.52 16.33 26.86
C GLY A 854 -30.11 17.30 25.83
N LYS A 855 -29.41 18.38 25.47
CA LYS A 855 -29.91 19.41 24.54
C LYS A 855 -29.03 19.55 23.31
N LEU A 856 -29.65 19.84 22.16
CA LEU A 856 -28.98 20.24 20.92
C LEU A 856 -28.63 21.73 20.95
N ALA A 857 -27.64 22.15 20.18
CA ALA A 857 -27.24 23.56 20.06
C ALA A 857 -28.40 24.42 19.55
N THR A 858 -29.13 23.91 18.56
CA THR A 858 -30.34 24.51 17.99
C THR A 858 -31.49 24.72 18.98
N GLU A 859 -31.56 23.93 20.06
CA GLU A 859 -32.61 24.05 21.10
C GLU A 859 -32.27 25.12 22.15
N ILE A 860 -31.01 25.54 22.25
CA ILE A 860 -30.55 26.45 23.31
C ILE A 860 -30.67 27.92 22.87
N GLY A 861 -30.32 28.22 21.62
CA GLY A 861 -30.26 29.59 21.08
C GLY A 861 -29.05 30.41 21.56
N ASP A 862 -28.98 31.69 21.20
CA ASP A 862 -27.93 32.61 21.64
C ASP A 862 -28.18 33.04 23.10
N LYS A 863 -27.39 32.48 24.04
CA LYS A 863 -27.47 32.83 25.46
C LYS A 863 -26.24 33.61 25.93
N ILE A 864 -26.44 34.89 26.22
CA ILE A 864 -25.44 35.75 26.89
C ILE A 864 -25.03 35.17 28.26
N SER A 865 -25.95 34.48 28.95
CA SER A 865 -25.67 33.84 30.25
C SER A 865 -24.51 32.84 30.22
N ASP A 866 -24.28 32.18 29.09
CA ASP A 866 -23.18 31.22 28.95
C ASP A 866 -21.81 31.92 28.90
N ASN A 867 -21.73 33.14 28.36
CA ASN A 867 -20.52 33.94 28.40
C ASN A 867 -20.16 34.28 29.85
N LEU A 868 -21.15 34.65 30.68
CA LEU A 868 -20.92 34.88 32.10
C LEU A 868 -20.39 33.63 32.82
N VAL A 869 -20.99 32.45 32.58
CA VAL A 869 -20.53 31.19 33.20
C VAL A 869 -19.09 30.86 32.80
N ASN A 870 -18.74 31.03 31.51
CA ASN A 870 -17.39 30.82 31.03
C ASN A 870 -16.39 31.80 31.67
N ILE A 871 -16.75 33.09 31.79
CA ILE A 871 -15.93 34.11 32.46
C ILE A 871 -15.72 33.75 33.94
N GLN A 872 -16.77 33.39 34.66
CA GLN A 872 -16.68 33.01 36.07
C GLN A 872 -15.72 31.84 36.29
N ASN A 873 -15.81 30.81 35.43
CA ASN A 873 -14.86 29.70 35.46
C ASN A 873 -13.44 30.15 35.14
N PHE A 874 -13.27 30.99 34.11
CA PHE A 874 -11.96 31.54 33.72
C PHE A 874 -11.32 32.38 34.83
N VAL A 875 -12.05 33.32 35.45
CA VAL A 875 -11.57 34.15 36.57
C VAL A 875 -11.22 33.29 37.78
N SER A 876 -12.05 32.29 38.09
CA SER A 876 -11.77 31.30 39.15
C SER A 876 -10.48 30.53 38.86
N ASP A 877 -10.28 30.07 37.62
CA ASP A 877 -9.11 29.31 37.21
C ASP A 877 -7.84 30.21 37.19
N LEU A 878 -7.92 31.45 36.71
CA LEU A 878 -6.83 32.44 36.76
C LEU A 878 -6.36 32.70 38.20
N THR A 879 -7.32 32.92 39.10
CA THR A 879 -7.04 33.19 40.52
C THR A 879 -6.27 32.04 41.15
N GLU A 880 -6.66 30.80 40.84
CA GLU A 880 -6.00 29.61 41.38
C GLU A 880 -4.62 29.38 40.78
N VAL A 881 -4.49 29.55 39.46
CA VAL A 881 -3.25 29.33 38.70
C VAL A 881 -2.16 30.34 39.10
N PHE A 882 -2.53 31.61 39.27
CA PHE A 882 -1.59 32.66 39.68
C PHE A 882 -1.55 32.90 41.19
N ASN A 883 -2.21 32.03 41.98
CA ASN A 883 -2.28 32.11 43.43
C ASN A 883 -2.68 33.51 43.95
N LEU A 884 -3.67 34.12 43.31
CA LEU A 884 -4.17 35.45 43.63
C LEU A 884 -5.19 35.36 44.77
N ASN A 885 -5.05 36.20 45.80
CA ASN A 885 -6.04 36.33 46.87
C ASN A 885 -6.97 37.50 46.57
N LEU A 886 -8.00 37.26 45.75
CA LEU A 886 -9.04 38.25 45.44
C LEU A 886 -10.29 38.03 46.29
N GLU A 887 -10.81 39.10 46.90
CA GLU A 887 -12.13 39.11 47.53
C GLU A 887 -13.25 38.89 46.49
N ASP A 888 -14.41 38.41 46.94
CA ASP A 888 -15.53 38.09 46.05
C ASP A 888 -16.12 39.33 45.36
N SER A 889 -16.05 40.50 45.99
CA SER A 889 -16.41 41.79 45.40
C SER A 889 -15.53 42.13 44.20
N ALA A 890 -14.21 41.97 44.35
CA ALA A 890 -13.21 42.21 43.31
C ALA A 890 -13.35 41.21 42.15
N LYS A 891 -13.59 39.92 42.44
CA LYS A 891 -13.87 38.92 41.39
C LYS A 891 -15.08 39.30 40.54
N LYS A 892 -16.21 39.65 41.17
CA LYS A 892 -17.42 40.07 40.46
C LYS A 892 -17.20 41.32 39.61
N GLN A 893 -16.37 42.25 40.08
CA GLN A 893 -16.00 43.44 39.31
C GLN A 893 -15.20 43.05 38.05
N LEU A 894 -14.18 42.20 38.18
CA LEU A 894 -13.40 41.69 37.04
C LEU A 894 -14.29 40.93 36.04
N GLU A 895 -15.17 40.05 36.54
CA GLU A 895 -16.14 39.31 35.73
C GLU A 895 -17.05 40.27 34.93
N SER A 896 -17.53 41.34 35.56
CA SER A 896 -18.36 42.36 34.91
C SER A 896 -17.61 43.14 33.83
N GLU A 897 -16.37 43.54 34.08
CA GLU A 897 -15.55 44.25 33.08
C GLU A 897 -15.23 43.35 31.87
N LEU A 898 -14.89 42.08 32.10
CA LEU A 898 -14.69 41.11 31.02
C LEU A 898 -15.98 40.85 30.23
N LEU A 899 -17.12 40.71 30.91
CA LEU A 899 -18.40 40.47 30.24
C LEU A 899 -18.80 41.65 29.35
N ASN A 900 -18.67 42.88 29.85
CA ASN A 900 -18.94 44.09 29.06
C ASN A 900 -18.03 44.15 27.83
N LYS A 901 -16.76 43.76 27.97
CA LYS A 901 -15.83 43.75 26.85
C LYS A 901 -16.17 42.69 25.81
N ILE A 902 -16.51 41.47 26.22
CA ILE A 902 -16.93 40.41 25.31
C ILE A 902 -18.22 40.78 24.58
N ASN A 903 -19.20 41.34 25.29
CA ASN A 903 -20.46 41.79 24.70
C ASN A 903 -20.29 42.97 23.74
N SER A 904 -19.13 43.65 23.74
CA SER A 904 -18.82 44.70 22.76
C SER A 904 -18.40 44.16 21.40
N TYR A 905 -17.98 42.90 21.32
CA TYR A 905 -17.78 42.20 20.06
C TYR A 905 -19.17 41.88 19.50
N GLN A 906 -19.58 42.57 18.43
CA GLN A 906 -20.94 42.53 17.87
C GLN A 906 -21.46 41.13 17.48
N GLU A 907 -20.59 40.11 17.48
CA GLU A 907 -20.90 38.74 17.09
C GLU A 907 -20.40 37.73 18.13
N ASP A 908 -21.22 36.71 18.37
CA ASP A 908 -21.05 35.74 19.46
C ASP A 908 -20.58 34.39 18.91
N THR A 909 -19.95 33.59 19.76
CA THR A 909 -19.46 32.24 19.38
C THR A 909 -20.61 31.24 19.23
N ILE A 910 -20.41 30.25 18.35
CA ILE A 910 -21.44 29.25 18.05
C ILE A 910 -21.52 28.19 19.17
N PHE A 911 -22.73 27.67 19.40
CA PHE A 911 -22.96 26.47 20.19
C PHE A 911 -22.64 25.20 19.41
N GLY A 912 -21.83 24.33 20.00
CA GLY A 912 -21.46 23.05 19.40
C GLY A 912 -22.26 21.91 20.03
N THR A 913 -22.77 20.98 19.22
CA THR A 913 -23.42 19.76 19.74
C THR A 913 -22.44 18.60 19.72
N ARG A 914 -22.18 18.00 20.88
CA ARG A 914 -21.37 16.79 21.04
C ARG A 914 -22.25 15.58 21.27
N VAL A 915 -21.84 14.45 20.71
CA VAL A 915 -22.49 13.15 20.93
C VAL A 915 -21.72 12.40 22.00
N ASN A 916 -22.34 12.18 23.15
CA ASN A 916 -21.76 11.46 24.27
C ASN A 916 -22.40 10.08 24.39
N ILE A 917 -21.54 9.09 24.66
CA ILE A 917 -21.95 7.72 24.89
C ILE A 917 -21.61 7.37 26.33
N ARG A 918 -22.53 6.70 27.01
CA ARG A 918 -22.44 6.41 28.44
C ARG A 918 -21.17 5.64 28.83
N ASP A 919 -20.70 4.75 27.96
CA ASP A 919 -19.49 3.95 28.18
C ASP A 919 -18.18 4.68 27.79
N ARG A 920 -18.28 5.90 27.25
CA ARG A 920 -17.17 6.75 26.75
C ARG A 920 -16.43 6.22 25.52
N TYR A 921 -16.83 5.09 24.94
CA TYR A 921 -16.23 4.61 23.69
C TYR A 921 -16.89 5.29 22.48
N PRO A 922 -16.15 5.51 21.39
CA PRO A 922 -16.71 6.04 20.15
C PRO A 922 -17.61 5.02 19.44
N ILE A 923 -18.27 5.43 18.35
CA ILE A 923 -18.97 4.53 17.43
C ILE A 923 -18.11 4.35 16.18
N LEU A 924 -17.79 3.09 15.89
CA LEU A 924 -17.07 2.60 14.73
C LEU A 924 -17.77 1.30 14.28
N GLY A 925 -18.40 1.26 13.12
CA GLY A 925 -19.06 0.01 12.71
C GLY A 925 -19.79 0.04 11.39
N GLN A 926 -20.47 -1.07 11.07
CA GLN A 926 -21.29 -1.22 9.88
C GLN A 926 -22.77 -1.05 10.22
N LYS A 927 -23.56 -0.60 9.25
CA LYS A 927 -25.01 -0.48 9.36
C LYS A 927 -25.70 -1.83 9.34
N TYR A 928 -26.85 -1.94 10.01
CA TYR A 928 -27.52 -3.21 10.28
C TYR A 928 -29.02 -3.08 10.46
N ASP A 929 -29.71 -4.22 10.39
CA ASP A 929 -31.12 -4.33 10.76
C ASP A 929 -31.26 -4.42 12.29
N LEU A 930 -31.66 -3.30 12.89
CA LEU A 930 -31.85 -3.19 14.34
C LEU A 930 -32.99 -4.07 14.86
N VAL A 931 -34.06 -4.24 14.08
CA VAL A 931 -35.24 -5.02 14.51
C VAL A 931 -34.86 -6.48 14.64
N GLN A 932 -34.21 -7.03 13.62
CA GLN A 932 -33.73 -8.40 13.62
C GLN A 932 -32.64 -8.62 14.68
N TYR A 933 -31.69 -7.68 14.82
CA TYR A 933 -30.66 -7.74 15.87
C TYR A 933 -31.28 -7.86 17.27
N ASN A 934 -32.28 -7.05 17.58
CA ASN A 934 -32.99 -7.08 18.86
C ASN A 934 -33.78 -8.38 19.06
N GLN A 935 -34.47 -8.87 18.02
CA GLN A 935 -35.21 -10.14 18.07
C GLN A 935 -34.27 -11.30 18.42
N VAL A 936 -33.16 -11.41 17.69
CA VAL A 936 -32.14 -12.45 17.89
C VAL A 936 -31.53 -12.36 19.28
N LEU A 937 -31.16 -11.17 19.75
CA LEU A 937 -30.60 -11.03 21.09
C LEU A 937 -31.61 -11.27 22.23
N SER A 938 -32.88 -10.97 22.02
CA SER A 938 -33.92 -11.16 23.02
C SER A 938 -34.16 -12.64 23.36
N SER A 939 -34.03 -13.55 22.40
CA SER A 939 -34.13 -15.00 22.63
C SER A 939 -32.96 -15.56 23.46
N PHE A 940 -31.87 -14.79 23.64
CA PHE A 940 -30.72 -15.18 24.45
C PHE A 940 -30.74 -14.61 25.87
N LYS A 941 -31.73 -13.78 26.19
CA LYS A 941 -31.96 -13.23 27.54
C LYS A 941 -32.13 -14.40 28.52
N HIS A 942 -31.23 -14.53 29.49
CA HIS A 942 -31.16 -15.61 30.51
C HIS A 942 -30.57 -16.97 30.10
N HIS A 943 -30.22 -17.22 28.83
CA HIS A 943 -29.67 -18.52 28.39
C HIS A 943 -28.16 -18.53 28.13
N LYS A 944 -27.46 -17.39 28.29
CA LYS A 944 -26.02 -17.21 28.00
C LYS A 944 -25.07 -18.22 28.67
N TYR A 945 -25.51 -18.90 29.73
CA TYR A 945 -24.71 -19.86 30.51
C TYR A 945 -25.33 -21.25 30.59
N THR A 946 -26.28 -21.58 29.71
CA THR A 946 -26.94 -22.89 29.66
C THR A 946 -26.36 -23.75 28.53
N SER A 947 -26.33 -25.08 28.71
CA SER A 947 -25.91 -26.04 27.68
C SER A 947 -26.82 -26.08 26.45
N GLU A 948 -27.96 -25.40 26.49
CA GLU A 948 -28.91 -25.26 25.37
C GLU A 948 -28.55 -24.09 24.43
N PHE A 949 -27.58 -23.23 24.81
CA PHE A 949 -27.18 -22.08 24.01
C PHE A 949 -26.42 -22.51 22.74
N LYS A 950 -27.06 -22.40 21.58
CA LYS A 950 -26.44 -22.69 20.28
C LYS A 950 -25.89 -21.41 19.67
N HIS A 951 -24.58 -21.21 19.77
CA HIS A 951 -23.88 -20.07 19.14
C HIS A 951 -24.23 -19.89 17.66
N GLU A 952 -24.54 -20.95 16.94
CA GLU A 952 -24.90 -20.97 15.51
C GLU A 952 -26.17 -20.18 15.16
N GLU A 953 -27.04 -19.95 16.15
CA GLU A 953 -28.33 -19.26 15.98
C GLU A 953 -28.19 -17.72 16.05
N VAL A 954 -27.03 -17.18 16.46
CA VAL A 954 -26.77 -15.74 16.45
C VAL A 954 -26.44 -15.30 15.02
N LYS A 955 -27.48 -14.91 14.25
CA LYS A 955 -27.36 -14.37 12.89
C LYS A 955 -28.31 -13.20 12.70
N PHE A 956 -27.81 -12.12 12.13
CA PHE A 956 -28.58 -10.95 11.74
C PHE A 956 -27.97 -10.31 10.48
N ASP A 957 -28.79 -9.56 9.77
CA ASP A 957 -28.50 -8.97 8.48
C ASP A 957 -27.78 -7.64 8.68
N ILE A 958 -26.65 -7.55 7.99
CA ILE A 958 -25.84 -6.35 7.90
C ILE A 958 -26.27 -5.62 6.62
N ILE A 959 -26.43 -4.31 6.70
CA ILE A 959 -26.66 -3.48 5.52
C ILE A 959 -25.29 -3.28 4.85
N PRO A 960 -25.04 -3.90 3.68
CA PRO A 960 -23.71 -3.91 3.06
C PRO A 960 -23.27 -2.49 2.69
N ASP A 961 -21.96 -2.26 2.67
CA ASP A 961 -21.31 -1.05 2.15
C ASP A 961 -21.69 0.29 2.83
N ASN A 962 -22.31 0.25 4.02
CA ASN A 962 -22.73 1.42 4.79
C ASN A 962 -22.08 1.39 6.18
N PHE A 963 -21.31 2.42 6.54
CA PHE A 963 -20.43 2.42 7.72
C PHE A 963 -20.57 3.69 8.57
N TYR A 964 -20.44 3.58 9.89
CA TYR A 964 -20.60 4.68 10.85
C TYR A 964 -19.28 5.08 11.51
N LEU A 965 -19.06 6.39 11.63
CA LEU A 965 -18.06 6.97 12.52
C LEU A 965 -18.65 8.16 13.29
N GLY A 966 -18.74 8.04 14.62
CA GLY A 966 -19.27 9.11 15.45
C GLY A 966 -19.13 8.86 16.94
N GLY A 967 -19.95 9.53 17.76
CA GLY A 967 -19.92 9.34 19.21
C GLY A 967 -18.61 9.80 19.87
N LEU A 968 -17.90 10.75 19.28
CA LEU A 968 -16.53 11.12 19.65
C LEU A 968 -16.42 11.99 20.91
N GLY A 969 -17.54 12.41 21.51
CA GLY A 969 -17.59 13.29 22.67
C GLY A 969 -16.81 14.59 22.48
N SER A 970 -16.07 15.01 23.52
CA SER A 970 -15.18 16.18 23.50
C SER A 970 -13.75 15.86 23.05
N ARG A 971 -13.47 14.62 22.61
CA ARG A 971 -12.13 14.14 22.27
C ARG A 971 -11.97 13.77 20.79
N GLY A 972 -12.88 14.24 19.94
CA GLY A 972 -12.89 13.90 18.52
C GLY A 972 -11.62 14.29 17.76
N LEU A 973 -10.95 15.40 18.11
CA LEU A 973 -9.67 15.77 17.51
C LEU A 973 -8.56 14.74 17.77
N ASN A 974 -8.63 14.04 18.92
CA ASN A 974 -7.70 12.96 19.22
C ASN A 974 -8.13 11.65 18.54
N LEU A 975 -9.41 11.30 18.59
CA LEU A 975 -9.87 9.96 18.21
C LEU A 975 -10.17 9.80 16.71
N ALA A 976 -10.69 10.83 16.05
CA ALA A 976 -11.21 10.71 14.68
C ALA A 976 -10.20 10.17 13.65
N PRO A 977 -8.92 10.63 13.62
CA PRO A 977 -7.97 10.17 12.61
C PRO A 977 -7.71 8.66 12.67
N LEU A 978 -7.38 8.14 13.85
CA LEU A 978 -7.11 6.71 14.04
C LEU A 978 -8.36 5.85 13.78
N LEU A 979 -9.55 6.31 14.19
CA LEU A 979 -10.79 5.58 13.98
C LEU A 979 -11.20 5.54 12.50
N ALA A 980 -10.99 6.63 11.75
CA ALA A 980 -11.28 6.68 10.32
C ALA A 980 -10.46 5.64 9.54
N ILE A 981 -9.17 5.50 9.86
CA ILE A 981 -8.29 4.46 9.30
C ILE A 981 -8.87 3.07 9.53
N ASN A 982 -9.23 2.78 10.78
CA ASN A 982 -9.73 1.46 11.14
C ASN A 982 -11.10 1.17 10.50
N LEU A 983 -11.96 2.18 10.32
CA LEU A 983 -13.24 2.00 9.64
C LEU A 983 -13.06 1.63 8.17
N ILE A 984 -12.20 2.39 7.47
CA ILE A 984 -11.93 2.20 6.06
C ILE A 984 -11.19 0.88 5.85
N ASN A 985 -10.19 0.56 6.68
CA ASN A 985 -9.49 -0.71 6.61
C ASN A 985 -10.44 -1.89 6.82
N ALA A 986 -11.33 -1.82 7.81
CA ALA A 986 -12.34 -2.85 8.00
C ALA A 986 -13.17 -3.00 6.70
N SER A 987 -13.58 -1.89 6.08
CA SER A 987 -14.51 -1.89 4.94
C SER A 987 -13.90 -2.54 3.71
N LEU A 988 -12.63 -2.27 3.47
CA LEU A 988 -11.86 -2.83 2.37
C LEU A 988 -11.33 -4.24 2.69
N GLY A 989 -11.65 -4.77 3.88
CA GLY A 989 -11.16 -6.07 4.35
C GLY A 989 -9.64 -6.07 4.53
N LEU A 990 -9.04 -4.94 4.90
CA LEU A 990 -7.63 -4.77 5.29
C LEU A 990 -7.45 -5.04 6.79
N SER A 991 -6.20 -5.22 7.22
CA SER A 991 -5.91 -5.44 8.64
C SER A 991 -6.06 -4.13 9.44
N LEU A 992 -6.53 -4.24 10.68
CA LEU A 992 -6.82 -3.10 11.55
C LEU A 992 -5.63 -2.79 12.45
N SER A 993 -5.41 -1.51 12.76
CA SER A 993 -4.39 -1.10 13.72
C SER A 993 -4.90 -1.10 15.16
N LEU A 994 -6.21 -1.25 15.40
CA LEU A 994 -6.77 -1.39 16.74
C LEU A 994 -6.90 -2.87 17.14
N PRO A 995 -6.63 -3.22 18.42
CA PRO A 995 -6.80 -4.59 18.91
C PRO A 995 -8.29 -4.95 18.98
N ASP A 996 -8.58 -6.25 18.90
CA ASP A 996 -9.93 -6.81 18.81
C ASP A 996 -10.85 -6.24 19.90
N HIS A 997 -10.38 -6.20 21.15
CA HIS A 997 -11.17 -5.72 22.28
C HIS A 997 -11.56 -4.22 22.18
N ILE A 998 -10.75 -3.38 21.53
CA ILE A 998 -11.09 -1.98 21.28
C ILE A 998 -12.09 -1.87 20.12
N VAL A 999 -11.92 -2.68 19.07
CA VAL A 999 -12.84 -2.73 17.93
C VAL A 999 -14.23 -3.17 18.39
N GLU A 1000 -14.30 -4.23 19.20
CA GLU A 1000 -15.54 -4.73 19.83
C GLU A 1000 -16.21 -3.66 20.71
N LYS A 1001 -15.44 -3.01 21.60
CA LYS A 1001 -15.95 -1.91 22.44
C LYS A 1001 -16.22 -0.61 21.70
N SER A 1002 -15.79 -0.46 20.45
CA SER A 1002 -16.12 0.69 19.61
C SER A 1002 -17.27 0.38 18.65
N ASN A 1003 -17.69 -0.89 18.58
CA ASN A 1003 -18.73 -1.31 17.66
C ASN A 1003 -20.08 -0.64 17.97
N ALA A 1004 -20.79 -0.17 16.94
CA ALA A 1004 -22.13 0.41 17.05
C ALA A 1004 -23.14 -0.52 17.74
N TYR A 1005 -23.10 -1.83 17.47
CA TYR A 1005 -24.05 -2.80 18.02
C TYR A 1005 -23.99 -2.90 19.55
N ARG A 1006 -22.83 -2.62 20.15
CA ARG A 1006 -22.61 -2.82 21.59
C ARG A 1006 -23.58 -2.04 22.46
N ILE A 1007 -24.10 -0.92 21.95
CA ILE A 1007 -24.99 -0.03 22.70
C ILE A 1007 -26.30 -0.77 23.04
N HIS A 1008 -26.74 -1.70 22.19
CA HIS A 1008 -27.96 -2.48 22.41
C HIS A 1008 -27.74 -3.67 23.35
N LEU A 1009 -26.50 -4.14 23.52
CA LEU A 1009 -26.16 -5.36 24.26
C LEU A 1009 -26.60 -5.37 25.74
N PRO A 1010 -26.35 -4.30 26.53
CA PRO A 1010 -26.68 -4.28 27.94
C PRO A 1010 -28.17 -4.45 28.23
N ASN A 1011 -29.05 -3.88 27.40
CA ASN A 1011 -30.50 -3.98 27.57
C ASN A 1011 -31.01 -5.41 27.35
N LEU A 1012 -30.35 -6.16 26.45
CA LEU A 1012 -30.81 -7.46 25.98
C LEU A 1012 -30.22 -8.61 26.80
N LEU A 1013 -28.98 -8.47 27.30
CA LEU A 1013 -28.31 -9.52 28.07
C LEU A 1013 -28.53 -9.44 29.59
N LYS A 1014 -28.78 -8.25 30.16
CA LYS A 1014 -28.86 -8.12 31.63
C LYS A 1014 -30.20 -8.54 32.24
N GLY A 1015 -31.25 -8.70 31.43
CA GLY A 1015 -32.59 -8.72 31.97
C GLY A 1015 -32.94 -7.32 32.51
N ASN A 1016 -34.10 -6.77 32.14
CA ASN A 1016 -34.66 -5.73 33.00
C ASN A 1016 -34.92 -6.42 34.35
N LYS A 1017 -34.28 -5.93 35.41
CA LYS A 1017 -34.64 -6.30 36.78
C LYS A 1017 -36.08 -5.89 37.05
#